data_AF-A0AAW0Y5T7-F1
#
_entry.id   AF-A0AAW0Y5T7-F1
#
_cell.length_a   1.000
_cell.length_b   1.000
_cell.length_c   1.000
_cell.angle_alpha   90.00
_cell.angle_beta   90.00
_cell.angle_gamma   90.00
#
_symmetry.space_group_name_H-M   'P 1'
#
loop_
_entity.id
_entity.type
_entity.pdbx_description
1 polymer ?
#
loop_
_entity_poly.entity_id
_entity_poly.type
_entity_poly.pdbx_seq_one_letter_code
_entity_poly.pdbx_strand_id
1 'polypeptide(L)'
;MKAIIDNIECQRDSPRFRQVLEENEKDLDTLEGKLEKVVKQCNQMVAAGKQFNQEQEQLIHILWDLAGYFGNDTNVQSALNRMLAALGEAAKYHTILVDQAARAVTKNLASFIKKELRSVKDLRHYFEKVSGEMDNVLQRSSSVSRSRANDADDIKNLVIATRRAFRHTSVDYVHAISIAQGKKRHEVVDALLSYLKAYSTFYHQGTDLCDDLKPSLDKISQEVNLMRHEVNDLEKTLENRHTDVTDKDLVLSLEQMDTSQPVTMHGYLFKRTTNAFKTWNRRYFTLQNNQLVYRKRSGIRKSVRNSGGSNLLNSRLTRAHGGEEVTVMEEDLRLCTVKPAIEVDRRFCFEVVSPMKCHMLQAESEESYDSWITALQRGIGQALQSSHNSIQDNRQETPGSSPHPQKGSLTPATPVDSSNSSSPATTPQAPTAHKAQLWQEIMSIPGNDHCCDCNCSNPRWASINLGISLCIECSGIHRSLGVHYSKVRSLTLDAWEPEVLKVMAELGNTVINSIYLATYVPGEGTGPPEAKPDSQRSVREAWIKAKYVTRQFVKPLPLIQESSSPLPNSSSQEKVHSGKSWSIPRRRRQIRRRKTLQACQINVEETSSIDDNSSSQEESHTETQNVSDSPVASSSSSSDVLLLDIAPSLPNRTTEDFSSLSDDCSTDGEGPNGHVTPESASNLTPNMVLFRACEAHNLAMMSHSIALGAEKNWHNPDESGRTPMHQAVISGSVMAVQHLLINGARPNEQDSSGCTPLHLAALLSNIGQVCLLLKHRVDLNLCNNEGLKAIDIALESSEPDVVTLLRVASLSEHIDRDGGEDNNMLTDFLRDFQEKMCIQGYRTRQNEDTLN
;
A
#
# COMPACT_ATOMS: atom_id res chain seq x y z
N MET A 1 -1.68 16.61 63.35
CA MET A 1 -1.60 18.09 63.29
C MET A 1 -2.70 18.66 64.18
N LYS A 2 -2.50 19.84 64.79
CA LYS A 2 -3.63 20.57 65.40
C LYS A 2 -4.51 21.14 64.28
N ALA A 3 -5.81 21.28 64.51
CA ALA A 3 -6.68 22.01 63.59
C ALA A 3 -6.13 23.45 63.43
N ILE A 4 -6.13 23.96 62.20
CA ILE A 4 -5.53 25.26 61.88
C ILE A 4 -6.38 26.42 62.43
N ILE A 5 -7.68 26.16 62.60
CA ILE A 5 -8.67 27.09 63.15
C ILE A 5 -9.29 26.43 64.39
N ASP A 6 -9.47 27.21 65.45
CA ASP A 6 -10.16 26.77 66.67
C ASP A 6 -11.67 26.63 66.41
N ASN A 7 -12.24 25.47 66.74
CA ASN A 7 -13.68 25.20 66.65
C ASN A 7 -14.51 26.20 67.47
N ILE A 8 -13.96 26.76 68.55
CA ILE A 8 -14.65 27.76 69.38
C ILE A 8 -14.78 29.09 68.64
N GLU A 9 -13.73 29.53 67.93
CA GLU A 9 -13.76 30.77 67.13
C GLU A 9 -14.62 30.62 65.86
N CYS A 10 -14.60 29.44 65.23
CA CYS A 10 -15.50 29.09 64.13
C CYS A 10 -16.99 29.24 64.51
N GLN A 11 -17.39 28.86 65.72
CA GLN A 11 -18.78 29.02 66.21
C GLN A 11 -19.15 30.43 66.67
N ARG A 12 -18.14 31.30 66.87
CA ARG A 12 -18.30 32.72 67.26
C ARG A 12 -18.40 33.65 66.06
N ASP A 13 -17.96 33.21 64.90
CA ASP A 13 -17.87 34.00 63.66
C ASP A 13 -17.11 35.32 63.83
N SER A 14 -15.95 35.27 64.49
CA SER A 14 -15.16 36.48 64.73
C SER A 14 -14.53 37.01 63.44
N PRO A 15 -14.32 38.34 63.30
CA PRO A 15 -13.58 38.89 62.15
C PRO A 15 -12.18 38.26 61.99
N ARG A 16 -11.56 37.87 63.11
CA ARG A 16 -10.30 37.13 63.14
C ARG A 16 -10.42 35.73 62.53
N PHE A 17 -11.52 35.01 62.79
CA PHE A 17 -11.80 33.73 62.15
C PHE A 17 -11.93 33.89 60.62
N ARG A 18 -12.70 34.88 60.16
CA ARG A 18 -12.87 35.17 58.72
C ARG A 18 -11.53 35.51 58.04
N GLN A 19 -10.67 36.30 58.67
CA GLN A 19 -9.34 36.60 58.14
C GLN A 19 -8.47 35.34 57.98
N VAL A 20 -8.41 34.47 59.01
CA VAL A 20 -7.62 33.23 58.95
C VAL A 20 -8.18 32.26 57.90
N LEU A 21 -9.49 32.24 57.69
CA LEU A 21 -10.15 31.48 56.63
C LEU A 21 -9.65 31.94 55.24
N GLU A 22 -9.72 33.24 54.97
CA GLU A 22 -9.30 33.86 53.71
C GLU A 22 -7.80 33.67 53.42
N GLU A 23 -6.95 33.74 54.45
CA GLU A 23 -5.51 33.44 54.33
C GLU A 23 -5.24 31.99 53.93
N ASN A 24 -6.00 31.03 54.48
CA ASN A 24 -5.87 29.60 54.14
C ASN A 24 -6.47 29.27 52.77
N GLU A 25 -7.54 29.92 52.35
CA GLU A 25 -8.10 29.83 51.01
C GLU A 25 -7.06 30.26 49.96
N LYS A 26 -6.45 31.44 50.15
CA LYS A 26 -5.41 31.98 49.24
C LYS A 26 -4.19 31.07 49.11
N ASP A 27 -3.77 30.41 50.19
CA ASP A 27 -2.70 29.40 50.16
C ASP A 27 -3.11 28.15 49.35
N LEU A 28 -4.34 27.67 49.49
CA LEU A 28 -4.86 26.52 48.73
C LEU A 28 -5.06 26.84 47.23
N ASP A 29 -5.61 28.00 46.88
CA ASP A 29 -5.74 28.43 45.48
C ASP A 29 -4.35 28.65 44.83
N THR A 30 -3.39 29.21 45.58
CA THR A 30 -1.99 29.35 45.13
C THR A 30 -1.31 28.00 44.93
N LEU A 31 -1.63 27.00 45.77
CA LEU A 31 -1.14 25.63 45.62
C LEU A 31 -1.75 24.96 44.38
N GLU A 32 -3.07 25.07 44.18
CA GLU A 32 -3.77 24.52 43.03
C GLU A 32 -3.15 24.99 41.71
N GLY A 33 -3.02 26.30 41.51
CA GLY A 33 -2.43 26.88 40.30
C GLY A 33 -0.95 26.52 40.10
N LYS A 34 -0.23 26.06 41.14
CA LYS A 34 1.11 25.48 41.03
C LYS A 34 1.06 23.99 40.66
N LEU A 35 0.18 23.21 41.29
CA LEU A 35 0.01 21.78 41.00
C LEU A 35 -0.55 21.54 39.59
N GLU A 36 -1.48 22.37 39.12
CA GLU A 36 -1.98 22.34 37.73
C GLU A 36 -0.86 22.56 36.71
N LYS A 37 0.08 23.49 36.99
CA LYS A 37 1.26 23.70 36.13
C LYS A 37 2.17 22.48 36.11
N VAL A 38 2.41 21.84 37.26
CA VAL A 38 3.19 20.59 37.35
C VAL A 38 2.53 19.46 36.58
N VAL A 39 1.22 19.25 36.75
CA VAL A 39 0.45 18.23 36.03
C VAL A 39 0.42 18.52 34.53
N LYS A 40 0.26 19.78 34.11
CA LYS A 40 0.33 20.17 32.69
C LYS A 40 1.71 19.87 32.08
N GLN A 41 2.79 20.25 32.75
CA GLN A 41 4.16 19.99 32.28
C GLN A 41 4.46 18.49 32.23
N CYS A 42 4.02 17.72 33.23
CA CYS A 42 4.17 16.27 33.25
C CYS A 42 3.42 15.61 32.09
N ASN A 43 2.19 16.03 31.80
CA ASN A 43 1.43 15.52 30.64
C ASN A 43 2.13 15.80 29.30
N GLN A 44 2.72 16.99 29.13
CA GLN A 44 3.49 17.33 27.93
C GLN A 44 4.75 16.46 27.79
N MET A 45 5.48 16.25 28.89
CA MET A 45 6.63 15.36 28.95
C MET A 45 6.25 13.90 28.66
N VAL A 46 5.15 13.39 29.22
CA VAL A 46 4.63 12.04 28.95
C VAL A 46 4.21 11.89 27.48
N ALA A 47 3.57 12.91 26.89
CA ALA A 47 3.21 12.89 25.47
C ALA A 47 4.46 12.85 24.57
N ALA A 48 5.48 13.67 24.88
CA ALA A 48 6.75 13.66 24.16
C ALA A 48 7.50 12.32 24.30
N GLY A 49 7.54 11.75 25.51
CA GLY A 49 8.15 10.43 25.75
C GLY A 49 7.43 9.28 25.02
N LYS A 50 6.09 9.35 24.90
CA LYS A 50 5.32 8.39 24.08
C LYS A 50 5.62 8.53 22.59
N GLN A 51 5.73 9.76 22.07
CA GLN A 51 6.15 9.97 20.68
C GLN A 51 7.57 9.42 20.46
N PHE A 52 8.51 9.74 21.34
CA PHE A 52 9.89 9.23 21.25
C PHE A 52 9.95 7.70 21.20
N ASN A 53 9.21 7.00 22.07
CA ASN A 53 9.14 5.53 22.03
C ASN A 53 8.54 5.02 20.71
N GLN A 54 7.52 5.68 20.16
CA GLN A 54 6.92 5.30 18.89
C GLN A 54 7.91 5.43 17.72
N GLU A 55 8.66 6.53 17.64
CA GLU A 55 9.72 6.70 16.64
C GLU A 55 10.87 5.69 16.85
N GLN A 56 11.21 5.37 18.11
CA GLN A 56 12.24 4.38 18.44
C GLN A 56 11.82 2.95 18.02
N GLU A 57 10.56 2.56 18.25
CA GLU A 57 10.02 1.26 17.78
C GLU A 57 10.00 1.17 16.24
N GLN A 58 9.63 2.25 15.54
CA GLN A 58 9.69 2.32 14.08
C GLN A 58 11.13 2.18 13.57
N LEU A 59 12.10 2.88 14.17
CA LEU A 59 13.51 2.75 13.82
C LEU A 59 14.00 1.29 13.96
N ILE A 60 13.60 0.60 15.04
CA ILE A 60 13.96 -0.81 15.26
C ILE A 60 13.36 -1.71 14.18
N HIS A 61 12.10 -1.50 13.78
CA HIS A 61 11.47 -2.24 12.67
C HIS A 61 12.23 -2.07 11.35
N ILE A 62 12.51 -0.82 10.97
CA ILE A 62 13.19 -0.48 9.71
C ILE A 62 14.61 -1.08 9.66
N LEU A 63 15.32 -1.08 10.78
CA LEU A 63 16.63 -1.72 10.88
C LEU A 63 16.53 -3.26 10.86
N TRP A 64 15.41 -3.86 11.28
CA TRP A 64 15.16 -5.30 11.16
C TRP A 64 14.92 -5.71 9.70
N ASP A 65 14.16 -4.91 8.94
CA ASP A 65 14.01 -5.08 7.49
C ASP A 65 15.36 -4.97 6.76
N LEU A 66 16.20 -4.01 7.16
CA LEU A 66 17.58 -3.87 6.66
C LEU A 66 18.44 -5.11 6.99
N ALA A 67 18.31 -5.68 8.19
CA ALA A 67 19.01 -6.93 8.54
C ALA A 67 18.58 -8.11 7.64
N GLY A 68 17.36 -8.09 7.10
CA GLY A 68 16.87 -9.05 6.11
C GLY A 68 17.63 -9.03 4.78
N TYR A 69 18.16 -7.88 4.35
CA TYR A 69 18.99 -7.77 3.14
C TYR A 69 20.28 -8.60 3.24
N PHE A 70 20.85 -8.70 4.44
CA PHE A 70 22.08 -9.44 4.72
C PHE A 70 21.87 -10.95 4.92
N GLY A 71 20.72 -11.52 4.50
CA GLY A 71 20.43 -12.96 4.69
C GLY A 71 21.40 -13.94 4.00
N ASN A 72 22.31 -13.47 3.15
CA ASN A 72 23.41 -14.28 2.60
C ASN A 72 24.67 -14.28 3.49
N ASP A 73 24.76 -13.36 4.44
CA ASP A 73 25.87 -13.21 5.40
C ASP A 73 25.33 -13.40 6.83
N THR A 74 25.50 -14.63 7.33
CA THR A 74 25.03 -15.02 8.66
C THR A 74 25.70 -14.24 9.79
N ASN A 75 26.92 -13.73 9.57
CA ASN A 75 27.67 -13.03 10.62
C ASN A 75 27.07 -11.64 10.82
N VAL A 76 26.97 -10.86 9.74
CA VAL A 76 26.36 -9.52 9.73
C VAL A 76 24.92 -9.58 10.21
N GLN A 77 24.13 -10.54 9.73
CA GLN A 77 22.75 -10.71 10.18
C GLN A 77 22.65 -11.03 11.69
N SER A 78 23.53 -11.88 12.23
CA SER A 78 23.51 -12.22 13.67
C SER A 78 24.02 -11.09 14.58
N ALA A 79 24.87 -10.21 14.05
CA ALA A 79 25.35 -9.01 14.75
C ALA A 79 24.24 -7.95 14.82
N LEU A 80 23.60 -7.64 13.68
CA LEU A 80 22.47 -6.71 13.60
C LEU A 80 21.31 -7.15 14.50
N ASN A 81 20.90 -8.43 14.43
CA ASN A 81 19.80 -8.94 15.24
C ASN A 81 20.06 -8.82 16.75
N ARG A 82 21.31 -8.97 17.21
CA ARG A 82 21.67 -8.79 18.63
C ARG A 82 21.59 -7.32 19.06
N MET A 83 22.11 -6.40 18.23
CA MET A 83 22.00 -4.96 18.51
C MET A 83 20.55 -4.48 18.47
N LEU A 84 19.68 -5.08 17.64
CA LEU A 84 18.25 -4.73 17.59
C LEU A 84 17.46 -5.28 18.77
N ALA A 85 17.76 -6.48 19.26
CA ALA A 85 17.17 -7.01 20.48
C ALA A 85 17.47 -6.09 21.68
N ALA A 86 18.72 -5.65 21.82
CA ALA A 86 19.15 -4.68 22.82
C ALA A 86 18.39 -3.35 22.76
N LEU A 87 18.29 -2.74 21.56
CA LEU A 87 17.54 -1.50 21.37
C LEU A 87 16.05 -1.66 21.71
N GLY A 88 15.47 -2.82 21.40
CA GLY A 88 14.10 -3.17 21.78
C GLY A 88 13.88 -3.35 23.28
N GLU A 89 14.90 -3.78 24.03
CA GLU A 89 14.82 -3.86 25.50
C GLU A 89 14.96 -2.49 26.15
N ALA A 90 15.89 -1.65 25.66
CA ALA A 90 16.01 -0.26 26.11
C ALA A 90 14.72 0.55 25.88
N ALA A 91 14.05 0.37 24.73
CA ALA A 91 12.76 1.01 24.42
C ALA A 91 11.63 0.61 25.40
N LYS A 92 11.61 -0.66 25.84
CA LYS A 92 10.65 -1.13 26.87
C LYS A 92 10.88 -0.45 28.21
N TYR A 93 12.13 -0.30 28.64
CA TYR A 93 12.44 0.40 29.90
C TYR A 93 12.00 1.87 29.86
N HIS A 94 12.21 2.57 28.73
CA HIS A 94 11.73 3.96 28.59
C HIS A 94 10.20 4.03 28.58
N THR A 95 9.52 3.05 27.97
CA THR A 95 8.05 2.92 28.01
C THR A 95 7.52 2.73 29.43
N ILE A 96 8.18 1.89 30.24
CA ILE A 96 7.83 1.71 31.65
C ILE A 96 8.03 3.02 32.44
N LEU A 97 9.14 3.73 32.24
CA LEU A 97 9.40 5.02 32.89
C LEU A 97 8.29 6.05 32.58
N VAL A 98 7.90 6.18 31.32
CA VAL A 98 6.86 7.13 30.87
C VAL A 98 5.48 6.78 31.42
N ASP A 99 5.12 5.50 31.50
CA ASP A 99 3.85 5.07 32.11
C ASP A 99 3.85 5.27 33.64
N GLN A 100 4.97 5.03 34.32
CA GLN A 100 5.10 5.33 35.75
C GLN A 100 5.07 6.83 36.03
N ALA A 101 5.64 7.69 35.18
CA ALA A 101 5.52 9.15 35.29
C ALA A 101 4.04 9.60 35.21
N ALA A 102 3.28 9.04 34.27
CA ALA A 102 1.85 9.31 34.13
C ALA A 102 1.04 8.85 35.36
N ARG A 103 1.35 7.67 35.93
CA ARG A 103 0.67 7.17 37.14
C ARG A 103 1.05 7.94 38.39
N ALA A 104 2.35 8.10 38.67
CA ALA A 104 2.85 8.71 39.91
C ALA A 104 2.51 10.20 40.02
N VAL A 105 2.70 10.98 38.94
CA VAL A 105 2.54 12.44 38.97
C VAL A 105 1.17 12.85 38.47
N THR A 106 0.78 12.43 37.25
CA THR A 106 -0.47 12.91 36.65
C THR A 106 -1.70 12.36 37.36
N LYS A 107 -1.79 11.05 37.63
CA LYS A 107 -2.99 10.47 38.27
C LYS A 107 -3.15 10.90 39.73
N ASN A 108 -2.09 10.86 40.53
CA ASN A 108 -2.18 11.15 41.97
C ASN A 108 -2.46 12.64 42.22
N LEU A 109 -1.68 13.56 41.62
CA LEU A 109 -1.89 15.00 41.81
C LEU A 109 -3.20 15.48 41.19
N ALA A 110 -3.62 14.97 40.02
CA ALA A 110 -4.93 15.31 39.48
C ALA A 110 -6.09 14.76 40.32
N SER A 111 -5.93 13.60 40.99
CA SER A 111 -6.91 13.10 41.95
C SER A 111 -7.00 14.00 43.19
N PHE A 112 -5.87 14.47 43.72
CA PHE A 112 -5.83 15.43 44.82
C PHE A 112 -6.55 16.74 44.48
N ILE A 113 -6.23 17.35 43.33
CA ILE A 113 -6.89 18.57 42.83
C ILE A 113 -8.41 18.34 42.69
N LYS A 114 -8.82 17.29 41.97
CA LYS A 114 -10.24 17.04 41.64
C LYS A 114 -11.10 16.59 42.81
N LYS A 115 -10.53 15.98 43.87
CA LYS A 115 -11.30 15.47 45.02
C LYS A 115 -11.20 16.35 46.25
N GLU A 116 -10.00 16.73 46.66
CA GLU A 116 -9.76 17.43 47.92
C GLU A 116 -9.90 18.95 47.75
N LEU A 117 -9.23 19.54 46.76
CA LEU A 117 -9.34 20.99 46.53
C LEU A 117 -10.72 21.39 45.97
N ARG A 118 -11.31 20.57 45.09
CA ARG A 118 -12.65 20.84 44.57
C ARG A 118 -13.73 20.81 45.66
N SER A 119 -13.69 19.83 46.57
CA SER A 119 -14.68 19.75 47.66
C SER A 119 -14.57 20.91 48.65
N VAL A 120 -13.37 21.45 48.88
CA VAL A 120 -13.18 22.73 49.61
C VAL A 120 -13.90 23.88 48.90
N LYS A 121 -13.80 24.01 47.57
CA LYS A 121 -14.52 25.07 46.82
C LYS A 121 -16.04 24.89 46.82
N ASP A 122 -16.54 23.67 46.73
CA ASP A 122 -17.98 23.42 46.74
C ASP A 122 -18.58 23.69 48.15
N LEU A 123 -17.83 23.35 49.22
CA LEU A 123 -18.19 23.70 50.61
C LEU A 123 -18.11 25.20 50.90
N ARG A 124 -17.13 25.91 50.31
CA ARG A 124 -17.00 27.38 50.39
C ARG A 124 -18.28 28.07 49.91
N HIS A 125 -18.78 27.71 48.72
CA HIS A 125 -19.99 28.30 48.17
C HIS A 125 -21.22 28.04 49.06
N TYR A 126 -21.30 26.85 49.68
CA TYR A 126 -22.36 26.54 50.64
C TYR A 126 -22.23 27.36 51.93
N PHE A 127 -21.02 27.54 52.46
CA PHE A 127 -20.74 28.39 53.62
C PHE A 127 -21.07 29.87 53.36
N GLU A 128 -20.64 30.44 52.23
CA GLU A 128 -20.95 31.82 51.85
C GLU A 128 -22.46 32.04 51.72
N LYS A 129 -23.19 31.09 51.10
CA LYS A 129 -24.66 31.13 51.02
C LYS A 129 -25.32 31.14 52.40
N VAL A 130 -24.96 30.20 53.28
CA VAL A 130 -25.55 30.09 54.63
C VAL A 130 -25.16 31.29 55.51
N SER A 131 -23.97 31.86 55.32
CA SER A 131 -23.57 33.14 55.94
C SER A 131 -24.50 34.27 55.50
N GLY A 132 -24.71 34.46 54.20
CA GLY A 132 -25.60 35.50 53.69
C GLY A 132 -27.07 35.32 54.13
N GLU A 133 -27.56 34.08 54.22
CA GLU A 133 -28.88 33.78 54.79
C GLU A 133 -28.96 34.16 56.28
N MET A 134 -27.90 33.89 57.05
CA MET A 134 -27.81 34.26 58.47
C MET A 134 -27.85 35.78 58.67
N ASP A 135 -27.07 36.53 57.90
CA ASP A 135 -27.05 38.00 57.97
C ASP A 135 -28.41 38.61 57.60
N ASN A 136 -29.06 38.08 56.56
CA ASN A 136 -30.42 38.49 56.17
C ASN A 136 -31.46 38.21 57.28
N VAL A 137 -31.38 37.06 57.95
CA VAL A 137 -32.30 36.70 59.05
C VAL A 137 -32.03 37.55 60.31
N LEU A 138 -30.77 37.86 60.62
CA LEU A 138 -30.41 38.79 61.68
C LEU A 138 -30.90 40.22 61.41
N GLN A 139 -30.74 40.71 60.17
CA GLN A 139 -31.21 42.04 59.77
C GLN A 139 -32.74 42.13 59.89
N ARG A 140 -33.49 41.10 59.46
CA ARG A 140 -34.94 41.02 59.67
C ARG A 140 -35.28 41.06 61.16
N SER A 141 -34.62 40.24 61.99
CA SER A 141 -34.81 40.20 63.45
C SER A 141 -34.60 41.56 64.12
N SER A 142 -33.58 42.32 63.71
CA SER A 142 -33.33 43.67 64.24
C SER A 142 -34.40 44.71 63.86
N SER A 143 -35.14 44.48 62.77
CA SER A 143 -36.16 45.41 62.25
C SER A 143 -37.57 45.20 62.80
N VAL A 144 -37.81 44.14 63.58
CA VAL A 144 -39.15 43.80 64.11
C VAL A 144 -39.59 44.79 65.19
N SER A 145 -40.78 45.37 65.03
CA SER A 145 -41.40 46.22 66.05
C SER A 145 -41.76 45.43 67.31
N ARG A 146 -41.41 45.97 68.48
CA ARG A 146 -41.77 45.43 69.82
C ARG A 146 -43.28 45.24 70.04
N SER A 147 -44.13 45.81 69.19
CA SER A 147 -45.59 45.69 69.26
C SER A 147 -46.15 44.36 68.71
N ARG A 148 -45.35 43.55 68.00
CA ARG A 148 -45.80 42.30 67.38
C ARG A 148 -45.07 41.08 67.96
N ALA A 149 -45.62 40.53 69.05
CA ALA A 149 -45.01 39.41 69.76
C ALA A 149 -44.91 38.13 68.91
N ASN A 150 -45.96 37.78 68.16
CA ASN A 150 -45.97 36.56 67.35
C ASN A 150 -44.91 36.60 66.22
N ASP A 151 -44.89 37.68 65.43
CA ASP A 151 -43.87 37.90 64.38
C ASP A 151 -42.44 37.81 64.94
N ALA A 152 -42.23 38.24 66.19
CA ALA A 152 -40.93 38.19 66.86
C ALA A 152 -40.51 36.77 67.28
N ASP A 153 -41.42 35.93 67.78
CA ASP A 153 -41.11 34.54 68.13
C ASP A 153 -40.89 33.65 66.89
N ASP A 154 -41.63 33.87 65.79
CA ASP A 154 -41.38 33.16 64.52
C ASP A 154 -39.99 33.48 63.95
N ILE A 155 -39.60 34.76 63.94
CA ILE A 155 -38.28 35.19 63.46
C ILE A 155 -37.16 34.72 64.41
N LYS A 156 -37.41 34.65 65.72
CA LYS A 156 -36.48 34.07 66.71
C LYS A 156 -36.26 32.57 66.47
N ASN A 157 -37.31 31.80 66.15
CA ASN A 157 -37.18 30.40 65.76
C ASN A 157 -36.37 30.24 64.46
N LEU A 158 -36.58 31.12 63.48
CA LEU A 158 -35.80 31.17 62.24
C LEU A 158 -34.32 31.49 62.51
N VAL A 159 -34.00 32.47 63.36
CA VAL A 159 -32.62 32.79 63.80
C VAL A 159 -31.94 31.57 64.42
N ILE A 160 -32.65 30.79 65.25
CA ILE A 160 -32.10 29.58 65.88
C ILE A 160 -31.80 28.51 64.83
N ALA A 161 -32.70 28.29 63.86
CA ALA A 161 -32.52 27.34 62.78
C ALA A 161 -31.34 27.71 61.87
N THR A 162 -31.29 28.95 61.37
CA THR A 162 -30.20 29.42 60.49
C THR A 162 -28.85 29.45 61.21
N ARG A 163 -28.82 29.83 62.50
CA ARG A 163 -27.59 29.77 63.32
C ARG A 163 -27.08 28.34 63.52
N ARG A 164 -27.98 27.35 63.62
CA ARG A 164 -27.60 25.94 63.69
C ARG A 164 -27.02 25.45 62.36
N ALA A 165 -27.67 25.77 61.24
CA ALA A 165 -27.15 25.48 59.90
C ALA A 165 -25.76 26.07 59.69
N PHE A 166 -25.59 27.37 59.97
CA PHE A 166 -24.30 28.07 59.88
C PHE A 166 -23.19 27.35 60.67
N ARG A 167 -23.45 26.97 61.93
CA ARG A 167 -22.47 26.27 62.78
C ARG A 167 -22.08 24.87 62.31
N HIS A 168 -22.99 24.15 61.65
CA HIS A 168 -22.63 22.86 61.04
C HIS A 168 -21.74 23.11 59.81
N THR A 169 -22.19 23.95 58.88
CA THR A 169 -21.46 24.27 57.66
C THR A 169 -20.09 24.90 57.90
N SER A 170 -19.96 25.76 58.92
CA SER A 170 -18.67 26.38 59.27
C SER A 170 -17.66 25.35 59.81
N VAL A 171 -18.13 24.38 60.60
CA VAL A 171 -17.28 23.27 61.08
C VAL A 171 -16.90 22.33 59.95
N ASP A 172 -17.84 21.96 59.08
CA ASP A 172 -17.58 21.11 57.91
C ASP A 172 -16.57 21.76 56.95
N TYR A 173 -16.67 23.09 56.74
CA TYR A 173 -15.74 23.83 55.89
C TYR A 173 -14.33 23.93 56.49
N VAL A 174 -14.22 24.27 57.79
CA VAL A 174 -12.95 24.27 58.53
C VAL A 174 -12.30 22.87 58.56
N HIS A 175 -13.12 21.81 58.65
CA HIS A 175 -12.66 20.42 58.60
C HIS A 175 -12.06 20.09 57.23
N ALA A 176 -12.73 20.45 56.13
CA ALA A 176 -12.24 20.23 54.77
C ALA A 176 -10.92 20.99 54.50
N ILE A 177 -10.83 22.27 54.87
CA ILE A 177 -9.58 23.05 54.78
C ILE A 177 -8.46 22.37 55.59
N SER A 178 -8.75 21.94 56.83
CA SER A 178 -7.77 21.30 57.70
C SER A 178 -7.27 19.96 57.14
N ILE A 179 -8.13 19.18 56.47
CA ILE A 179 -7.75 17.95 55.78
C ILE A 179 -6.89 18.25 54.55
N ALA A 180 -7.30 19.20 53.70
CA ALA A 180 -6.53 19.58 52.50
C ALA A 180 -5.12 20.09 52.86
N GLN A 181 -5.03 20.95 53.89
CA GLN A 181 -3.77 21.45 54.44
C GLN A 181 -2.91 20.36 55.11
N GLY A 182 -3.53 19.28 55.59
CA GLY A 182 -2.82 18.10 56.08
C GLY A 182 -2.28 17.22 54.95
N LYS A 183 -3.14 16.90 53.98
CA LYS A 183 -2.83 16.01 52.84
C LYS A 183 -1.78 16.59 51.89
N LYS A 184 -1.79 17.91 51.64
CA LYS A 184 -0.89 18.57 50.68
C LYS A 184 0.59 18.23 50.87
N ARG A 185 1.02 17.92 52.10
CA ARG A 185 2.41 17.59 52.42
C ARG A 185 2.82 16.21 51.92
N HIS A 186 2.02 15.18 52.16
CA HIS A 186 2.39 13.82 51.78
C HIS A 186 2.03 13.50 50.33
N GLU A 187 0.90 14.01 49.80
CA GLU A 187 0.49 13.77 48.41
C GLU A 187 1.55 14.28 47.40
N VAL A 188 2.10 15.48 47.64
CA VAL A 188 3.13 16.07 46.76
C VAL A 188 4.47 15.34 46.88
N VAL A 189 4.87 14.98 48.10
CA VAL A 189 6.14 14.27 48.33
C VAL A 189 6.06 12.84 47.80
N ASP A 190 4.95 12.13 47.98
CA ASP A 190 4.79 10.75 47.52
C ASP A 190 4.71 10.64 45.98
N ALA A 191 4.04 11.60 45.32
CA ALA A 191 4.03 11.69 43.86
C ALA A 191 5.45 11.87 43.27
N LEU A 192 6.25 12.76 43.87
CA LEU A 192 7.65 12.98 43.46
C LEU A 192 8.58 11.81 43.84
N LEU A 193 8.38 11.21 45.02
CA LEU A 193 9.16 10.04 45.47
C LEU A 193 8.91 8.83 44.56
N SER A 194 7.65 8.58 44.21
CA SER A 194 7.25 7.52 43.29
C SER A 194 7.86 7.74 41.89
N TYR A 195 7.93 8.99 41.43
CA TYR A 195 8.57 9.32 40.15
C TYR A 195 10.10 9.18 40.17
N LEU A 196 10.77 9.61 41.24
CA LEU A 196 12.22 9.41 41.41
C LEU A 196 12.61 7.93 41.52
N LYS A 197 11.77 7.11 42.17
CA LYS A 197 11.93 5.64 42.19
C LYS A 197 11.85 5.05 40.78
N ALA A 198 10.90 5.50 39.95
CA ALA A 198 10.80 5.05 38.57
C ALA A 198 12.05 5.38 37.75
N TYR A 199 12.64 6.57 37.92
CA TYR A 199 13.94 6.92 37.32
C TYR A 199 15.07 6.01 37.79
N SER A 200 15.17 5.76 39.10
CA SER A 200 16.19 4.84 39.65
C SER A 200 16.07 3.45 39.02
N THR A 201 14.86 2.89 38.94
CA THR A 201 14.63 1.59 38.26
C THR A 201 15.03 1.63 36.79
N PHE A 202 14.67 2.69 36.05
CA PHE A 202 15.04 2.84 34.64
C PHE A 202 16.56 2.85 34.43
N TYR A 203 17.30 3.62 35.23
CA TYR A 203 18.76 3.68 35.11
C TYR A 203 19.46 2.38 35.53
N HIS A 204 18.96 1.68 36.55
CA HIS A 204 19.47 0.35 36.90
C HIS A 204 19.26 -0.64 35.75
N GLN A 205 18.03 -0.79 35.26
CA GLN A 205 17.72 -1.68 34.13
C GLN A 205 18.52 -1.36 32.86
N GLY A 206 18.74 -0.08 32.56
CA GLY A 206 19.57 0.34 31.44
C GLY A 206 21.06 0.03 31.63
N THR A 207 21.57 0.13 32.86
CA THR A 207 22.98 -0.18 33.18
C THR A 207 23.23 -1.69 33.09
N ASP A 208 22.36 -2.51 33.70
CA ASP A 208 22.44 -3.97 33.67
C ASP A 208 22.44 -4.48 32.20
N LEU A 209 21.56 -3.94 31.36
CA LEU A 209 21.51 -4.24 29.92
C LEU A 209 22.80 -3.84 29.19
N CYS A 210 23.38 -2.68 29.50
CA CYS A 210 24.64 -2.26 28.88
C CYS A 210 25.83 -3.16 29.26
N ASP A 211 25.89 -3.61 30.51
CA ASP A 211 26.96 -4.50 30.97
C ASP A 211 26.85 -5.91 30.35
N ASP A 212 25.63 -6.46 30.23
CA ASP A 212 25.38 -7.73 29.52
C ASP A 212 25.75 -7.68 28.03
N LEU A 213 25.54 -6.52 27.38
CA LEU A 213 25.80 -6.35 25.94
C LEU A 213 27.27 -6.10 25.60
N LYS A 214 28.03 -5.51 26.52
CA LYS A 214 29.43 -5.11 26.35
C LYS A 214 30.32 -6.17 25.65
N PRO A 215 30.40 -7.44 26.11
CA PRO A 215 31.22 -8.45 25.43
C PRO A 215 30.75 -8.78 24.00
N SER A 216 29.45 -8.62 23.70
CA SER A 216 28.93 -8.80 22.34
C SER A 216 29.29 -7.62 21.43
N LEU A 217 29.25 -6.40 21.94
CA LEU A 217 29.63 -5.19 21.20
C LEU A 217 31.13 -5.17 20.87
N ASP A 218 31.98 -5.57 21.82
CA ASP A 218 33.43 -5.70 21.59
C ASP A 218 33.75 -6.72 20.50
N LYS A 219 33.02 -7.85 20.47
CA LYS A 219 33.14 -8.86 19.41
C LYS A 219 32.71 -8.33 18.04
N ILE A 220 31.56 -7.65 17.96
CA ILE A 220 31.07 -7.04 16.72
C ILE A 220 32.05 -5.98 16.21
N SER A 221 32.65 -5.19 17.10
CA SER A 221 33.68 -4.20 16.75
C SER A 221 34.92 -4.87 16.12
N GLN A 222 35.37 -6.01 16.65
CA GLN A 222 36.46 -6.79 16.06
C GLN A 222 36.08 -7.34 14.67
N GLU A 223 34.89 -7.92 14.51
CA GLU A 223 34.37 -8.42 13.23
C GLU A 223 34.29 -7.31 12.17
N VAL A 224 33.84 -6.10 12.53
CA VAL A 224 33.79 -4.94 11.64
C VAL A 224 35.19 -4.51 11.17
N ASN A 225 36.19 -4.57 12.05
CA ASN A 225 37.57 -4.23 11.65
C ASN A 225 38.18 -5.30 10.72
N LEU A 226 37.89 -6.59 10.93
CA LEU A 226 38.29 -7.65 10.01
C LEU A 226 37.69 -7.44 8.61
N MET A 227 36.38 -7.19 8.50
CA MET A 227 35.72 -6.90 7.21
C MET A 227 36.33 -5.68 6.50
N ARG A 228 36.73 -4.64 7.22
CA ARG A 228 37.45 -3.48 6.64
C ARG A 228 38.82 -3.86 6.07
N HIS A 229 39.57 -4.73 6.74
CA HIS A 229 40.84 -5.22 6.22
C HIS A 229 40.66 -6.06 4.95
N GLU A 230 39.68 -6.97 4.92
CA GLU A 230 39.36 -7.79 3.75
C GLU A 230 38.98 -6.95 2.52
N VAL A 231 38.19 -5.88 2.70
CA VAL A 231 37.84 -4.94 1.62
C VAL A 231 39.08 -4.20 1.11
N ASN A 232 39.94 -3.70 1.99
CA ASN A 232 41.16 -2.98 1.59
C ASN A 232 42.15 -3.87 0.83
N ASP A 233 42.25 -5.15 1.18
CA ASP A 233 43.13 -6.10 0.48
C ASP A 233 42.53 -6.58 -0.85
N LEU A 234 41.19 -6.69 -0.93
CA LEU A 234 40.48 -6.89 -2.19
C LEU A 234 40.65 -5.69 -3.13
N GLU A 235 40.55 -4.46 -2.64
CA GLU A 235 40.73 -3.22 -3.41
C GLU A 235 42.11 -3.18 -4.07
N LYS A 236 43.19 -3.31 -3.29
CA LYS A 236 44.57 -3.43 -3.82
C LYS A 236 44.70 -4.55 -4.86
N THR A 237 44.05 -5.69 -4.64
CA THR A 237 44.09 -6.83 -5.57
C THR A 237 43.39 -6.51 -6.89
N LEU A 238 42.32 -5.71 -6.86
CA LEU A 238 41.60 -5.25 -8.05
C LEU A 238 42.33 -4.11 -8.76
N GLU A 239 42.96 -3.18 -8.03
CA GLU A 239 43.83 -2.12 -8.57
C GLU A 239 45.02 -2.72 -9.34
N ASN A 240 45.72 -3.69 -8.76
CA ASN A 240 46.83 -4.39 -9.41
C ASN A 240 46.39 -5.12 -10.70
N ARG A 241 45.16 -5.66 -10.75
CA ARG A 241 44.60 -6.24 -11.99
C ARG A 241 44.22 -5.16 -13.01
N HIS A 242 43.88 -3.95 -12.56
CA HIS A 242 43.56 -2.86 -13.47
C HIS A 242 44.81 -2.32 -14.16
N THR A 243 45.95 -2.23 -13.45
CA THR A 243 47.24 -1.88 -14.07
C THR A 243 47.68 -2.92 -15.10
N ASP A 244 47.53 -4.22 -14.81
CA ASP A 244 47.85 -5.31 -15.77
C ASP A 244 47.10 -5.22 -17.11
N VAL A 245 45.85 -4.72 -17.09
CA VAL A 245 45.01 -4.51 -18.29
C VAL A 245 45.34 -3.20 -19.00
N THR A 246 45.97 -2.25 -18.31
CA THR A 246 46.35 -0.94 -18.87
C THR A 246 47.72 -1.00 -19.56
N ASP A 247 48.66 -1.78 -19.02
CA ASP A 247 50.01 -1.98 -19.58
C ASP A 247 50.05 -2.97 -20.75
N LYS A 248 49.03 -3.84 -20.87
CA LYS A 248 48.86 -4.76 -22.00
C LYS A 248 47.69 -4.30 -22.84
N ASP A 249 47.99 -3.64 -23.97
CA ASP A 249 47.01 -3.32 -25.00
C ASP A 249 46.53 -4.63 -25.67
N LEU A 250 45.58 -5.29 -25.02
CA LEU A 250 45.04 -6.60 -25.35
C LEU A 250 44.09 -6.49 -26.56
N VAL A 251 44.67 -6.17 -27.72
CA VAL A 251 44.27 -6.88 -28.94
C VAL A 251 44.46 -8.36 -28.61
N LEU A 252 43.33 -9.06 -28.42
CA LEU A 252 43.30 -10.51 -28.26
C LEU A 252 43.81 -11.14 -29.55
N SER A 253 45.13 -11.27 -29.66
CA SER A 253 45.80 -12.07 -30.67
C SER A 253 45.24 -13.47 -30.56
N LEU A 254 44.38 -13.83 -31.52
CA LEU A 254 43.63 -15.09 -31.57
C LEU A 254 44.57 -16.25 -31.26
N GLU A 255 44.39 -16.86 -30.10
CA GLU A 255 45.21 -17.99 -29.67
C GLU A 255 45.14 -19.08 -30.76
N GLN A 256 46.30 -19.60 -31.13
CA GLN A 256 46.42 -20.58 -32.21
C GLN A 256 45.50 -21.77 -31.91
N MET A 257 44.44 -21.93 -32.70
CA MET A 257 43.40 -22.93 -32.44
C MET A 257 43.98 -24.35 -32.55
N ASP A 258 44.34 -24.91 -31.39
CA ASP A 258 44.77 -26.29 -31.22
C ASP A 258 43.83 -27.23 -31.99
N THR A 259 44.41 -28.04 -32.87
CA THR A 259 43.67 -28.94 -33.75
C THR A 259 42.96 -30.09 -33.02
N SER A 260 43.25 -30.29 -31.73
CA SER A 260 42.73 -31.41 -30.92
C SER A 260 41.44 -31.14 -30.15
N GLN A 261 41.03 -29.88 -29.98
CA GLN A 261 39.89 -29.51 -29.11
C GLN A 261 38.56 -29.33 -29.88
N PRO A 262 37.39 -29.52 -29.22
CA PRO A 262 36.11 -29.17 -29.81
C PRO A 262 36.08 -27.68 -30.15
N VAL A 263 35.60 -27.33 -31.34
CA VAL A 263 35.58 -25.92 -31.77
C VAL A 263 34.63 -25.12 -30.89
N THR A 264 35.20 -24.32 -29.99
CA THR A 264 34.46 -23.34 -29.19
C THR A 264 34.87 -21.93 -29.62
N MET A 265 33.89 -21.10 -29.98
CA MET A 265 34.15 -19.73 -30.40
C MET A 265 33.07 -18.80 -29.84
N HIS A 266 33.51 -17.65 -29.35
CA HIS A 266 32.67 -16.72 -28.59
C HIS A 266 33.00 -15.29 -29.00
N GLY A 267 31.98 -14.44 -29.18
CA GLY A 267 32.24 -13.05 -29.55
C GLY A 267 31.00 -12.31 -30.06
N TYR A 268 31.15 -11.02 -30.38
CA TYR A 268 30.04 -10.23 -30.91
C TYR A 268 29.97 -10.33 -32.44
N LEU A 269 28.77 -10.56 -32.97
CA LEU A 269 28.44 -10.40 -34.39
C LEU A 269 27.17 -9.55 -34.52
N PHE A 270 27.00 -8.90 -35.67
CA PHE A 270 25.74 -8.29 -36.05
C PHE A 270 24.90 -9.27 -36.87
N LYS A 271 23.65 -9.50 -36.46
CA LYS A 271 22.67 -10.32 -37.20
C LYS A 271 21.65 -9.45 -37.90
N ARG A 272 21.35 -9.73 -39.17
CA ARG A 272 20.24 -9.09 -39.89
C ARG A 272 18.91 -9.72 -39.48
N THR A 273 17.88 -8.91 -39.22
CA THR A 273 16.52 -9.40 -38.96
C THR A 273 15.84 -9.82 -40.26
N THR A 274 14.91 -10.78 -40.15
CA THR A 274 14.08 -11.27 -41.27
C THR A 274 12.77 -10.48 -41.45
N ASN A 275 12.56 -9.44 -40.65
CA ASN A 275 11.42 -8.53 -40.79
C ASN A 275 11.58 -7.64 -42.05
N ALA A 276 10.48 -7.08 -42.57
CA ALA A 276 10.44 -6.25 -43.77
C ALA A 276 11.49 -5.11 -43.76
N PHE A 277 11.73 -4.51 -42.58
CA PHE A 277 12.68 -3.42 -42.37
C PHE A 277 14.17 -3.86 -42.27
N LYS A 278 14.49 -5.17 -42.35
CA LYS A 278 15.86 -5.76 -42.46
C LYS A 278 16.95 -5.12 -41.59
N THR A 279 16.65 -4.84 -40.32
CA THR A 279 17.55 -4.15 -39.38
C THR A 279 18.69 -5.03 -38.86
N TRP A 280 19.87 -4.44 -38.62
CA TRP A 280 21.05 -5.14 -38.07
C TRP A 280 21.15 -5.00 -36.56
N ASN A 281 21.50 -6.10 -35.88
CA ASN A 281 21.44 -6.21 -34.42
C ASN A 281 22.70 -6.89 -33.86
N ARG A 282 23.53 -6.16 -33.09
CA ARG A 282 24.67 -6.76 -32.37
C ARG A 282 24.18 -7.74 -31.30
N ARG A 283 24.69 -8.97 -31.30
CA ARG A 283 24.42 -10.01 -30.29
C ARG A 283 25.74 -10.73 -29.97
N TYR A 284 25.83 -11.33 -28.80
CA TYR A 284 26.99 -12.15 -28.44
C TYR A 284 26.68 -13.59 -28.85
N PHE A 285 27.48 -14.14 -29.74
CA PHE A 285 27.35 -15.51 -30.26
C PHE A 285 28.29 -16.45 -29.51
N THR A 286 27.83 -17.68 -29.37
CA THR A 286 28.58 -18.83 -28.87
C THR A 286 28.40 -19.98 -29.85
N LEU A 287 29.50 -20.53 -30.33
CA LEU A 287 29.59 -21.79 -31.04
C LEU A 287 30.11 -22.83 -30.04
N GLN A 288 29.29 -23.82 -29.68
CA GLN A 288 29.65 -24.88 -28.76
C GLN A 288 28.75 -26.11 -29.02
N ASN A 289 29.27 -27.32 -28.84
CA ASN A 289 28.51 -28.58 -28.93
C ASN A 289 27.68 -28.74 -30.23
N ASN A 290 28.23 -28.34 -31.38
CA ASN A 290 27.56 -28.32 -32.69
C ASN A 290 26.30 -27.42 -32.78
N GLN A 291 26.12 -26.50 -31.85
CA GLN A 291 25.05 -25.51 -31.84
C GLN A 291 25.61 -24.10 -32.02
N LEU A 292 24.89 -23.27 -32.78
CA LEU A 292 25.16 -21.85 -32.90
C LEU A 292 24.07 -21.07 -32.17
N VAL A 293 24.44 -20.44 -31.07
CA VAL A 293 23.51 -19.77 -30.16
C VAL A 293 23.90 -18.31 -29.94
N TYR A 294 22.96 -17.46 -29.53
CA TYR A 294 23.25 -16.07 -29.20
C TYR A 294 22.47 -15.55 -27.99
N ARG A 295 23.07 -14.58 -27.30
CA ARG A 295 22.48 -13.87 -26.15
C ARG A 295 22.40 -12.37 -26.39
N LYS A 296 21.38 -11.73 -25.81
CA LYS A 296 21.18 -10.27 -25.81
C LYS A 296 21.84 -9.68 -24.56
N ARG A 297 22.58 -8.58 -24.71
CA ARG A 297 23.28 -7.87 -23.61
C ARG A 297 22.38 -7.51 -22.41
N SER A 298 21.05 -7.42 -22.61
CA SER A 298 20.07 -7.13 -21.57
C SER A 298 19.63 -8.33 -20.71
N GLY A 299 19.96 -9.57 -21.08
CA GLY A 299 19.57 -10.76 -20.31
C GLY A 299 20.19 -10.77 -18.90
N ILE A 300 21.45 -10.33 -18.80
CA ILE A 300 22.25 -10.29 -17.57
C ILE A 300 21.57 -9.48 -16.46
N ARG A 301 20.87 -8.38 -16.79
CA ARG A 301 20.24 -7.51 -15.77
C ARG A 301 18.95 -8.06 -15.16
N LYS A 302 18.35 -9.12 -15.70
CA LYS A 302 17.12 -9.71 -15.15
C LYS A 302 17.37 -10.84 -14.14
N SER A 303 18.56 -11.44 -14.11
CA SER A 303 18.81 -12.68 -13.34
C SER A 303 19.35 -12.49 -11.90
N VAL A 304 19.66 -11.26 -11.47
CA VAL A 304 20.41 -11.02 -10.20
C VAL A 304 19.63 -10.14 -9.20
N ARG A 305 18.29 -10.03 -9.33
CA ARG A 305 17.45 -9.27 -8.40
C ARG A 305 16.18 -10.00 -7.94
N ASN A 306 16.27 -11.33 -7.80
CA ASN A 306 15.32 -12.11 -7.00
C ASN A 306 15.96 -13.42 -6.52
N SER A 307 16.63 -13.35 -5.38
CA SER A 307 17.07 -14.53 -4.60
C SER A 307 16.94 -14.18 -3.12
N GLY A 308 15.68 -14.14 -2.67
CA GLY A 308 15.28 -13.80 -1.31
C GLY A 308 13.77 -13.61 -1.26
N GLY A 309 13.02 -14.65 -0.85
CA GLY A 309 11.55 -14.61 -0.78
C GLY A 309 10.86 -15.84 -1.35
N SER A 310 10.74 -16.88 -0.52
CA SER A 310 9.99 -18.14 -0.70
C SER A 310 8.78 -18.12 -1.65
N ASN A 311 8.75 -19.09 -2.57
CA ASN A 311 7.52 -19.83 -2.87
C ASN A 311 7.85 -21.29 -3.27
N LEU A 312 7.99 -22.15 -2.26
CA LEU A 312 8.24 -23.58 -2.38
C LEU A 312 6.94 -24.36 -2.63
N LEU A 313 6.39 -24.32 -3.85
CA LEU A 313 5.58 -25.43 -4.37
C LEU A 313 5.46 -25.42 -5.91
N ASN A 314 6.49 -25.96 -6.58
CA ASN A 314 6.43 -26.78 -7.80
C ASN A 314 7.82 -26.90 -8.45
N SER A 315 8.66 -27.76 -7.88
CA SER A 315 9.88 -28.22 -8.54
C SER A 315 10.00 -29.74 -8.41
N ARG A 316 9.54 -30.45 -9.44
CA ARG A 316 10.01 -31.77 -9.80
C ARG A 316 10.32 -31.77 -11.29
N LEU A 317 11.51 -32.28 -11.63
CA LEU A 317 12.04 -32.45 -12.99
C LEU A 317 12.42 -31.16 -13.74
N THR A 318 13.42 -30.46 -13.23
CA THR A 318 14.64 -30.11 -13.99
C THR A 318 15.71 -29.63 -13.00
N ARG A 319 16.79 -30.40 -12.85
CA ARG A 319 17.89 -30.07 -11.91
C ARG A 319 19.14 -29.72 -12.74
N ALA A 320 19.83 -28.66 -12.31
CA ALA A 320 21.06 -28.11 -12.90
C ALA A 320 20.94 -27.57 -14.34
N HIS A 321 20.75 -26.25 -14.48
CA HIS A 321 21.80 -25.27 -14.87
C HIS A 321 21.17 -23.86 -14.80
N GLY A 322 21.91 -22.87 -14.32
CA GLY A 322 21.45 -21.47 -14.28
C GLY A 322 21.42 -20.87 -15.69
N GLY A 323 20.35 -21.11 -16.43
CA GLY A 323 20.24 -20.72 -17.84
C GLY A 323 20.05 -19.23 -18.04
N GLU A 324 21.09 -18.54 -18.52
CA GLU A 324 20.88 -17.31 -19.29
C GLU A 324 19.89 -17.61 -20.44
N GLU A 325 19.03 -16.65 -20.78
CA GLU A 325 18.06 -16.79 -21.88
C GLU A 325 18.78 -16.75 -23.24
N VAL A 326 19.39 -17.88 -23.59
CA VAL A 326 20.17 -18.11 -24.80
C VAL A 326 19.22 -18.51 -25.93
N THR A 327 19.20 -17.73 -27.01
CA THR A 327 18.43 -18.07 -28.20
C THR A 327 19.27 -18.97 -29.10
N VAL A 328 18.86 -20.22 -29.25
CA VAL A 328 19.45 -21.13 -30.25
C VAL A 328 19.11 -20.59 -31.64
N MET A 329 20.12 -20.40 -32.50
CA MET A 329 19.90 -19.98 -33.88
C MET A 329 19.77 -21.19 -34.80
N GLU A 330 20.71 -22.14 -34.66
CA GLU A 330 20.66 -23.47 -35.28
C GLU A 330 20.99 -24.54 -34.22
N GLU A 331 20.11 -25.55 -34.12
CA GLU A 331 20.20 -26.66 -33.16
C GLU A 331 21.14 -27.78 -33.61
N ASP A 332 21.38 -27.91 -34.92
CA ASP A 332 22.34 -28.85 -35.50
C ASP A 332 23.05 -28.23 -36.72
N LEU A 333 24.35 -28.00 -36.57
CA LEU A 333 25.18 -27.45 -37.65
C LEU A 333 25.44 -28.44 -38.80
N ARG A 334 25.15 -29.75 -38.67
CA ARG A 334 25.40 -30.76 -39.73
C ARG A 334 24.81 -30.41 -41.09
N LEU A 335 23.65 -29.76 -41.10
CA LEU A 335 22.92 -29.41 -42.33
C LEU A 335 23.18 -27.96 -42.76
N CYS A 336 24.04 -27.23 -42.06
CA CYS A 336 24.37 -25.84 -42.37
C CYS A 336 25.52 -25.74 -43.37
N THR A 337 25.51 -24.70 -44.18
CA THR A 337 26.67 -24.28 -45.00
C THR A 337 26.97 -22.81 -44.75
N VAL A 338 28.24 -22.43 -44.75
CA VAL A 338 28.69 -21.04 -44.56
C VAL A 338 29.18 -20.49 -45.89
N LYS A 339 28.68 -19.31 -46.29
CA LYS A 339 29.02 -18.66 -47.55
C LYS A 339 29.34 -17.17 -47.35
N PRO A 340 30.29 -16.59 -48.08
CA PRO A 340 30.51 -15.14 -48.08
C PRO A 340 29.29 -14.42 -48.70
N ALA A 341 28.83 -13.33 -48.08
CA ALA A 341 27.64 -12.59 -48.53
C ALA A 341 28.01 -11.50 -49.55
N ILE A 342 28.37 -11.93 -50.77
CA ILE A 342 28.92 -11.04 -51.83
C ILE A 342 27.88 -10.01 -52.33
N GLU A 343 26.58 -10.32 -52.24
CA GLU A 343 25.48 -9.47 -52.73
C GLU A 343 25.08 -8.33 -51.77
N VAL A 344 25.84 -8.10 -50.69
CA VAL A 344 25.50 -7.13 -49.64
C VAL A 344 26.55 -6.05 -49.54
N ASP A 345 26.13 -4.79 -49.60
CA ASP A 345 26.96 -3.57 -49.51
C ASP A 345 27.53 -3.30 -48.09
N ARG A 346 27.89 -4.35 -47.35
CA ARG A 346 28.48 -4.28 -46.01
C ARG A 346 29.68 -5.22 -45.90
N ARG A 347 30.82 -4.66 -45.52
CA ARG A 347 32.07 -5.41 -45.28
C ARG A 347 31.88 -6.51 -44.23
N PHE A 348 32.61 -7.61 -44.41
CA PHE A 348 32.69 -8.74 -43.47
C PHE A 348 31.34 -9.44 -43.19
N CYS A 349 30.45 -9.48 -44.19
CA CYS A 349 29.18 -10.20 -44.12
C CYS A 349 29.29 -11.63 -44.64
N PHE A 350 28.65 -12.57 -43.93
CA PHE A 350 28.54 -13.98 -44.32
C PHE A 350 27.15 -14.53 -44.00
N GLU A 351 26.76 -15.57 -44.71
CA GLU A 351 25.50 -16.28 -44.52
C GLU A 351 25.74 -17.68 -43.97
N VAL A 352 24.96 -18.04 -42.96
CA VAL A 352 24.79 -19.42 -42.49
C VAL A 352 23.45 -19.91 -43.05
N VAL A 353 23.52 -20.88 -43.96
CA VAL A 353 22.36 -21.40 -44.69
C VAL A 353 22.04 -22.81 -44.20
N SER A 354 20.88 -22.94 -43.57
CA SER A 354 20.24 -24.16 -43.07
C SER A 354 19.06 -24.52 -44.00
N PRO A 355 18.60 -25.78 -44.11
CA PRO A 355 17.59 -26.18 -45.10
C PRO A 355 16.25 -25.42 -45.00
N MET A 356 15.96 -24.84 -43.84
CA MET A 356 14.73 -24.06 -43.58
C MET A 356 14.98 -22.55 -43.38
N LYS A 357 16.23 -22.11 -43.27
CA LYS A 357 16.58 -20.74 -42.83
C LYS A 357 17.88 -20.26 -43.48
N CYS A 358 17.91 -19.00 -43.93
CA CYS A 358 19.16 -18.28 -44.18
C CYS A 358 19.37 -17.22 -43.10
N HIS A 359 20.56 -17.19 -42.51
CA HIS A 359 20.94 -16.28 -41.45
C HIS A 359 22.17 -15.46 -41.83
N MET A 360 21.96 -14.16 -41.98
CA MET A 360 23.02 -13.23 -42.37
C MET A 360 23.66 -12.58 -41.14
N LEU A 361 24.97 -12.70 -41.06
CA LEU A 361 25.84 -12.24 -39.98
C LEU A 361 26.93 -11.31 -40.52
N GLN A 362 27.47 -10.46 -39.65
CA GLN A 362 28.55 -9.53 -39.96
C GLN A 362 29.54 -9.48 -38.79
N ALA A 363 30.84 -9.64 -39.09
CA ALA A 363 31.95 -9.50 -38.15
C ALA A 363 32.48 -8.05 -38.12
N GLU A 364 33.30 -7.73 -37.11
CA GLU A 364 33.82 -6.37 -36.89
C GLU A 364 35.20 -6.10 -37.50
N SER A 365 36.00 -7.15 -37.73
CA SER A 365 37.29 -7.10 -38.44
C SER A 365 37.43 -8.27 -39.42
N GLU A 366 38.42 -8.18 -40.31
CA GLU A 366 38.79 -9.25 -41.26
C GLU A 366 39.30 -10.50 -40.54
N GLU A 367 40.18 -10.33 -39.55
CA GLU A 367 40.65 -11.43 -38.68
C GLU A 367 39.50 -12.14 -37.94
N SER A 368 38.52 -11.37 -37.47
CA SER A 368 37.32 -11.91 -36.82
C SER A 368 36.44 -12.66 -37.83
N TYR A 369 36.29 -12.12 -39.04
CA TYR A 369 35.52 -12.74 -40.14
C TYR A 369 36.10 -14.09 -40.54
N ASP A 370 37.40 -14.16 -40.82
CA ASP A 370 38.08 -15.40 -41.20
C ASP A 370 38.07 -16.43 -40.06
N SER A 371 38.23 -15.97 -38.81
CA SER A 371 38.13 -16.83 -37.64
C SER A 371 36.73 -17.41 -37.48
N TRP A 372 35.67 -16.61 -37.62
CA TRP A 372 34.28 -17.07 -37.51
C TRP A 372 33.89 -18.02 -38.65
N ILE A 373 34.31 -17.75 -39.88
CA ILE A 373 34.08 -18.68 -41.01
C ILE A 373 34.84 -19.99 -40.80
N THR A 374 36.12 -19.93 -40.44
CA THR A 374 36.95 -21.11 -40.19
C THR A 374 36.39 -21.95 -39.04
N ALA A 375 35.99 -21.33 -37.94
CA ALA A 375 35.39 -22.02 -36.81
C ALA A 375 34.05 -22.67 -37.17
N LEU A 376 33.16 -21.98 -37.89
CA LEU A 376 31.89 -22.56 -38.32
C LEU A 376 32.09 -23.70 -39.33
N GLN A 377 33.00 -23.55 -40.30
CA GLN A 377 33.33 -24.62 -41.25
C GLN A 377 33.94 -25.84 -40.56
N ARG A 378 34.87 -25.65 -39.61
CA ARG A 378 35.43 -26.74 -38.79
C ARG A 378 34.36 -27.38 -37.91
N GLY A 379 33.46 -26.60 -37.31
CA GLY A 379 32.34 -27.10 -36.52
C GLY A 379 31.35 -27.95 -37.32
N ILE A 380 30.98 -27.51 -38.53
CA ILE A 380 30.16 -28.30 -39.47
C ILE A 380 30.89 -29.59 -39.86
N GLY A 381 32.19 -29.51 -40.18
CA GLY A 381 33.01 -30.68 -40.52
C GLY A 381 33.11 -31.72 -39.39
N GLN A 382 33.35 -31.28 -38.14
CA GLN A 382 33.35 -32.14 -36.96
C GLN A 382 31.96 -32.76 -36.71
N ALA A 383 30.89 -31.98 -36.87
CA ALA A 383 29.52 -32.46 -36.72
C ALA A 383 29.19 -33.56 -37.75
N LEU A 384 29.63 -33.41 -39.00
CA LEU A 384 29.50 -34.44 -40.04
C LEU A 384 30.33 -35.70 -39.70
N GLN A 385 31.60 -35.55 -39.31
CA GLN A 385 32.47 -36.69 -38.96
C GLN A 385 31.94 -37.50 -37.75
N SER A 386 31.33 -36.83 -36.77
CA SER A 386 30.72 -37.51 -35.61
C SER A 386 29.58 -38.48 -36.00
N SER A 387 28.92 -38.24 -37.14
CA SER A 387 27.91 -39.16 -37.69
C SER A 387 28.51 -40.35 -38.45
N HIS A 388 29.75 -40.23 -38.94
CA HIS A 388 30.41 -41.29 -39.69
C HIS A 388 31.07 -42.33 -38.79
N ASN A 389 31.62 -41.90 -37.64
CA ASN A 389 32.19 -42.82 -36.64
C ASN A 389 31.12 -43.68 -35.95
N SER A 390 29.89 -43.16 -35.77
CA SER A 390 28.77 -43.93 -35.19
C SER A 390 28.24 -45.06 -36.08
N ILE A 391 28.75 -45.21 -37.31
CA ILE A 391 28.40 -46.30 -38.25
C ILE A 391 29.50 -47.37 -38.34
N GLN A 392 30.74 -47.09 -37.91
CA GLN A 392 31.86 -48.03 -38.03
C GLN A 392 32.18 -48.82 -36.75
N ASP A 393 31.68 -48.41 -35.58
CA ASP A 393 32.10 -48.95 -34.28
C ASP A 393 31.27 -50.17 -33.80
N ASN A 394 31.01 -51.12 -34.70
CA ASN A 394 30.24 -52.33 -34.37
C ASN A 394 30.88 -53.62 -34.95
N ARG A 395 32.21 -53.73 -34.81
CA ARG A 395 32.98 -54.96 -35.08
C ARG A 395 34.14 -55.12 -34.07
N GLN A 396 34.19 -56.30 -33.45
CA GLN A 396 35.30 -56.90 -32.68
C GLN A 396 35.54 -56.28 -31.26
N GLU A 397 35.76 -57.05 -30.18
CA GLU A 397 35.74 -58.52 -30.00
C GLU A 397 35.75 -58.99 -28.51
N THR A 398 35.47 -60.28 -28.28
CA THR A 398 35.77 -61.12 -27.06
C THR A 398 34.89 -60.98 -25.78
N PRO A 399 34.90 -61.96 -24.85
CA PRO A 399 34.48 -63.36 -25.07
C PRO A 399 33.60 -63.95 -23.93
N GLY A 400 32.75 -64.96 -24.20
CA GLY A 400 32.09 -65.72 -23.11
C GLY A 400 31.01 -66.77 -23.47
N SER A 401 31.36 -68.05 -23.38
CA SER A 401 30.51 -69.23 -23.07
C SER A 401 29.15 -69.48 -23.77
N SER A 402 29.15 -70.52 -24.61
CA SER A 402 28.04 -71.40 -25.07
C SER A 402 27.16 -72.02 -23.94
N PRO A 403 25.98 -72.67 -24.19
CA PRO A 403 25.56 -73.29 -25.46
C PRO A 403 24.09 -73.18 -25.96
N HIS A 404 23.97 -73.43 -27.28
CA HIS A 404 22.91 -74.03 -28.15
C HIS A 404 21.68 -74.79 -27.54
N PRO A 405 20.60 -75.12 -28.33
CA PRO A 405 20.54 -75.26 -29.81
C PRO A 405 19.29 -74.77 -30.62
N GLN A 406 19.54 -74.47 -31.91
CA GLN A 406 18.79 -74.84 -33.15
C GLN A 406 17.27 -74.61 -33.35
N LYS A 407 16.92 -73.77 -34.35
CA LYS A 407 16.40 -74.09 -35.73
C LYS A 407 16.06 -72.74 -36.41
N GLY A 408 16.50 -72.40 -37.63
CA GLY A 408 16.08 -72.94 -38.95
C GLY A 408 14.71 -72.37 -39.36
N SER A 409 14.45 -71.79 -40.55
CA SER A 409 15.24 -71.58 -41.77
C SER A 409 14.52 -70.58 -42.72
N LEU A 410 15.29 -69.72 -43.41
CA LEU A 410 15.07 -69.13 -44.76
C LEU A 410 13.68 -68.58 -45.24
N THR A 411 13.71 -67.29 -45.60
CA THR A 411 13.16 -66.64 -46.85
C THR A 411 11.64 -66.54 -47.10
N PRO A 412 11.19 -65.70 -48.06
CA PRO A 412 11.52 -64.28 -48.25
C PRO A 412 10.27 -63.38 -48.46
N ALA A 413 10.48 -62.06 -48.57
CA ALA A 413 9.42 -61.05 -48.74
C ALA A 413 8.71 -61.07 -50.11
N THR A 414 7.51 -60.47 -50.16
CA THR A 414 7.03 -59.66 -51.31
C THR A 414 5.91 -58.68 -50.85
N PRO A 415 5.65 -57.57 -51.57
CA PRO A 415 4.73 -56.47 -51.19
C PRO A 415 3.25 -56.80 -51.54
N VAL A 416 2.21 -55.97 -51.35
CA VAL A 416 1.94 -54.58 -51.80
C VAL A 416 0.76 -53.98 -51.03
N ASP A 417 0.68 -52.64 -50.93
CA ASP A 417 -0.50 -51.80 -51.27
C ASP A 417 -0.27 -50.35 -50.78
N SER A 418 -0.41 -49.26 -51.54
CA SER A 418 -1.35 -48.82 -52.61
C SER A 418 -2.57 -48.06 -52.09
N SER A 419 -2.53 -46.72 -52.21
CA SER A 419 -3.66 -45.76 -52.13
C SER A 419 -4.38 -45.62 -50.77
N ASN A 420 -4.68 -44.42 -50.27
CA ASN A 420 -5.43 -43.40 -51.00
C ASN A 420 -5.24 -41.95 -50.51
N SER A 421 -5.69 -41.02 -51.34
CA SER A 421 -5.52 -39.56 -51.23
C SER A 421 -6.47 -38.85 -50.25
N SER A 422 -6.01 -37.78 -49.59
CA SER A 422 -6.62 -36.43 -49.71
C SER A 422 -5.94 -35.36 -48.85
N SER A 423 -6.03 -34.12 -49.30
CA SER A 423 -5.71 -32.85 -48.63
C SER A 423 -6.58 -31.75 -49.28
N PRO A 424 -6.74 -30.53 -48.71
CA PRO A 424 -6.18 -30.01 -47.46
C PRO A 424 -7.26 -29.45 -46.49
N ALA A 425 -6.88 -29.20 -45.24
CA ALA A 425 -7.64 -28.32 -44.34
C ALA A 425 -6.68 -27.39 -43.58
N THR A 426 -6.82 -26.08 -43.77
CA THR A 426 -5.97 -25.05 -43.19
C THR A 426 -6.31 -24.84 -41.71
N THR A 427 -5.41 -25.24 -40.80
CA THR A 427 -5.57 -25.01 -39.36
C THR A 427 -5.06 -23.62 -38.92
N PRO A 428 -5.73 -22.93 -37.98
CA PRO A 428 -5.27 -21.63 -37.47
C PRO A 428 -4.04 -21.77 -36.55
N GLN A 429 -3.13 -20.80 -36.61
CA GLN A 429 -1.96 -20.74 -35.71
C GLN A 429 -2.37 -20.49 -34.25
N ALA A 430 -1.64 -21.11 -33.32
CA ALA A 430 -1.84 -20.96 -31.88
C ALA A 430 -1.38 -19.60 -31.34
N PRO A 431 -2.00 -19.05 -30.28
CA PRO A 431 -1.64 -17.75 -29.71
C PRO A 431 -0.30 -17.77 -28.96
N THR A 432 0.45 -16.67 -29.08
CA THR A 432 1.73 -16.43 -28.39
C THR A 432 1.59 -16.46 -26.87
N ALA A 433 2.55 -17.09 -26.16
CA ALA A 433 2.50 -17.38 -24.72
C ALA A 433 2.06 -16.22 -23.81
N HIS A 434 2.51 -14.98 -24.06
CA HIS A 434 2.13 -13.81 -23.26
C HIS A 434 0.62 -13.49 -23.28
N LYS A 435 -0.10 -13.84 -24.36
CA LYS A 435 -1.57 -13.67 -24.44
C LYS A 435 -2.33 -14.75 -23.67
N ALA A 436 -1.71 -15.91 -23.43
CA ALA A 436 -2.33 -16.99 -22.67
C ALA A 436 -2.39 -16.68 -21.16
N GLN A 437 -1.36 -15.99 -20.64
CA GLN A 437 -1.25 -15.64 -19.22
C GLN A 437 -2.28 -14.58 -18.79
N LEU A 438 -2.42 -13.48 -19.55
CA LEU A 438 -3.46 -12.46 -19.33
C LEU A 438 -4.89 -13.02 -19.34
N TRP A 439 -5.16 -14.00 -20.22
CA TRP A 439 -6.45 -14.68 -20.22
C TRP A 439 -6.68 -15.48 -18.93
N GLN A 440 -5.66 -16.20 -18.42
CA GLN A 440 -5.77 -16.95 -17.16
C GLN A 440 -6.04 -16.02 -15.96
N GLU A 441 -5.38 -14.86 -15.91
CA GLU A 441 -5.61 -13.86 -14.85
C GLU A 441 -7.07 -13.37 -14.83
N ILE A 442 -7.65 -13.03 -15.98
CA ILE A 442 -9.06 -12.55 -16.06
C ILE A 442 -10.07 -13.67 -15.74
N MET A 443 -9.76 -14.93 -16.05
CA MET A 443 -10.60 -16.08 -15.68
C MET A 443 -10.50 -16.45 -14.20
N SER A 444 -9.44 -16.05 -13.49
CA SER A 444 -9.31 -16.30 -12.04
C SER A 444 -10.26 -15.46 -11.17
N ILE A 445 -10.87 -14.43 -11.75
CA ILE A 445 -11.79 -13.51 -11.07
C ILE A 445 -13.15 -14.21 -10.83
N PRO A 446 -13.78 -14.06 -9.64
CA PRO A 446 -15.01 -14.77 -9.29
C PRO A 446 -16.16 -14.65 -10.30
N GLY A 447 -16.55 -15.78 -10.90
CA GLY A 447 -17.64 -15.90 -11.87
C GLY A 447 -17.24 -15.63 -13.33
N ASN A 448 -15.99 -15.27 -13.61
CA ASN A 448 -15.52 -15.02 -14.99
C ASN A 448 -15.21 -16.31 -15.77
N ASP A 449 -15.17 -17.46 -15.10
CA ASP A 449 -15.08 -18.83 -15.62
C ASP A 449 -16.29 -19.26 -16.47
N HIS A 450 -17.45 -18.66 -16.19
CA HIS A 450 -18.69 -18.79 -16.96
C HIS A 450 -19.09 -17.46 -17.63
N CYS A 451 -19.80 -17.52 -18.75
CA CYS A 451 -20.32 -16.36 -19.46
C CYS A 451 -21.41 -15.65 -18.62
N CYS A 452 -21.26 -14.34 -18.39
CA CYS A 452 -22.13 -13.52 -17.53
C CYS A 452 -23.64 -13.66 -17.79
N ASP A 453 -24.04 -13.87 -19.05
CA ASP A 453 -25.46 -13.87 -19.45
C ASP A 453 -26.09 -15.24 -19.67
N CYS A 454 -25.31 -16.24 -20.10
CA CYS A 454 -25.84 -17.57 -20.47
C CYS A 454 -25.16 -18.75 -19.77
N ASN A 455 -24.26 -18.46 -18.82
CA ASN A 455 -23.48 -19.42 -18.04
C ASN A 455 -22.63 -20.45 -18.84
N CYS A 456 -22.48 -20.27 -20.15
CA CYS A 456 -21.58 -21.07 -20.99
C CYS A 456 -20.12 -20.96 -20.50
N SER A 457 -19.44 -22.08 -20.29
CA SER A 457 -18.08 -22.13 -19.73
C SER A 457 -17.01 -21.60 -20.68
N ASN A 458 -15.85 -21.20 -20.11
CA ASN A 458 -14.67 -20.74 -20.84
C ASN A 458 -14.93 -19.54 -21.81
N PRO A 459 -15.51 -18.42 -21.34
CA PRO A 459 -15.69 -17.23 -22.16
C PRO A 459 -14.34 -16.69 -22.70
N ARG A 460 -14.34 -16.23 -23.96
CA ARG A 460 -13.14 -15.70 -24.67
C ARG A 460 -13.29 -14.26 -25.14
N TRP A 461 -14.40 -13.61 -24.76
CA TRP A 461 -14.64 -12.18 -24.97
C TRP A 461 -14.97 -11.53 -23.63
N ALA A 462 -14.91 -10.21 -23.59
CA ALA A 462 -15.31 -9.42 -22.44
C ALA A 462 -15.87 -8.07 -22.89
N SER A 463 -16.69 -7.45 -22.04
CA SER A 463 -17.14 -6.07 -22.23
C SER A 463 -16.43 -5.14 -21.26
N ILE A 464 -15.57 -4.27 -21.80
CA ILE A 464 -14.61 -3.49 -20.99
C ILE A 464 -15.24 -2.35 -20.19
N ASN A 465 -16.43 -1.86 -20.60
CA ASN A 465 -17.16 -0.82 -19.85
C ASN A 465 -18.07 -1.40 -18.77
N LEU A 466 -18.45 -2.68 -18.90
CA LEU A 466 -19.30 -3.37 -17.92
C LEU A 466 -18.49 -4.21 -16.93
N GLY A 467 -17.27 -4.64 -17.27
CA GLY A 467 -16.43 -5.48 -16.40
C GLY A 467 -16.84 -6.95 -16.40
N ILE A 468 -17.29 -7.50 -17.53
CA ILE A 468 -17.85 -8.87 -17.65
C ILE A 468 -17.18 -9.72 -18.72
N SER A 469 -17.14 -11.04 -18.54
CA SER A 469 -16.72 -12.03 -19.53
C SER A 469 -17.91 -12.68 -20.27
N LEU A 470 -17.73 -12.96 -21.56
CA LEU A 470 -18.78 -13.35 -22.52
C LEU A 470 -18.31 -14.51 -23.44
N CYS A 471 -19.23 -15.42 -23.78
CA CYS A 471 -19.06 -16.40 -24.84
C CYS A 471 -19.21 -15.75 -26.23
N ILE A 472 -18.86 -16.47 -27.31
CA ILE A 472 -18.88 -15.90 -28.68
C ILE A 472 -20.25 -15.33 -29.05
N GLU A 473 -21.32 -16.06 -28.76
CA GLU A 473 -22.69 -15.74 -29.17
C GLU A 473 -23.24 -14.53 -28.39
N CYS A 474 -23.09 -14.52 -27.06
CA CYS A 474 -23.48 -13.35 -26.25
C CYS A 474 -22.63 -12.13 -26.59
N SER A 475 -21.33 -12.30 -26.88
CA SER A 475 -20.47 -11.20 -27.35
C SER A 475 -20.97 -10.59 -28.67
N GLY A 476 -21.53 -11.42 -29.57
CA GLY A 476 -22.16 -10.96 -30.82
C GLY A 476 -23.41 -10.12 -30.57
N ILE A 477 -24.23 -10.49 -29.59
CA ILE A 477 -25.42 -9.73 -29.18
C ILE A 477 -25.00 -8.39 -28.54
N HIS A 478 -24.03 -8.42 -27.62
CA HIS A 478 -23.48 -7.21 -27.02
C HIS A 478 -22.90 -6.22 -28.05
N ARG A 479 -22.29 -6.71 -29.14
CA ARG A 479 -21.86 -5.87 -30.26
C ARG A 479 -23.04 -5.20 -30.98
N SER A 480 -24.17 -5.89 -31.16
CA SER A 480 -25.37 -5.32 -31.78
C SER A 480 -26.14 -4.32 -30.91
N LEU A 481 -25.87 -4.22 -29.61
CA LEU A 481 -26.42 -3.15 -28.77
C LEU A 481 -25.75 -1.79 -29.05
N GLY A 482 -24.51 -1.79 -29.57
CA GLY A 482 -23.71 -0.59 -29.79
C GLY A 482 -22.86 -0.17 -28.59
N VAL A 483 -21.84 0.65 -28.88
CA VAL A 483 -20.75 1.00 -27.96
C VAL A 483 -21.15 1.83 -26.74
N HIS A 484 -22.38 2.35 -26.71
CA HIS A 484 -22.94 3.10 -25.60
C HIS A 484 -23.53 2.20 -24.50
N TYR A 485 -23.88 0.95 -24.84
CA TYR A 485 -24.23 -0.10 -23.87
C TYR A 485 -23.03 -1.01 -23.57
N SER A 486 -22.32 -1.48 -24.61
CA SER A 486 -21.30 -2.52 -24.44
C SER A 486 -20.12 -2.39 -25.41
N LYS A 487 -18.90 -2.39 -24.86
CA LYS A 487 -17.63 -2.28 -25.60
C LYS A 487 -16.91 -3.63 -25.58
N VAL A 488 -17.18 -4.47 -26.58
CA VAL A 488 -16.67 -5.85 -26.63
C VAL A 488 -15.22 -5.92 -27.13
N ARG A 489 -14.39 -6.69 -26.43
CA ARG A 489 -13.02 -7.09 -26.80
C ARG A 489 -12.86 -8.62 -26.69
N SER A 490 -11.94 -9.19 -27.47
CA SER A 490 -11.48 -10.57 -27.32
C SER A 490 -10.40 -10.65 -26.25
N LEU A 491 -10.50 -11.63 -25.35
CA LEU A 491 -9.52 -11.89 -24.30
C LEU A 491 -8.22 -12.50 -24.84
N THR A 492 -8.22 -13.04 -26.07
CA THR A 492 -7.09 -13.77 -26.66
C THR A 492 -6.53 -13.12 -27.93
N LEU A 493 -7.34 -12.34 -28.66
CA LEU A 493 -6.92 -11.72 -29.93
C LEU A 493 -6.50 -10.26 -29.77
N ASP A 494 -7.30 -9.45 -29.06
CA ASP A 494 -7.07 -8.00 -28.93
C ASP A 494 -5.88 -7.68 -28.01
N ALA A 495 -5.32 -6.48 -28.15
CA ALA A 495 -4.40 -5.92 -27.17
C ALA A 495 -5.19 -5.33 -25.99
N TRP A 496 -4.68 -5.53 -24.77
CA TRP A 496 -5.31 -5.08 -23.54
C TRP A 496 -4.44 -4.04 -22.83
N GLU A 497 -5.06 -2.96 -22.39
CA GLU A 497 -4.37 -1.90 -21.66
C GLU A 497 -4.31 -2.22 -20.16
N PRO A 498 -3.19 -1.95 -19.46
CA PRO A 498 -3.06 -2.25 -18.03
C PRO A 498 -4.14 -1.59 -17.15
N GLU A 499 -4.61 -0.40 -17.53
CA GLU A 499 -5.65 0.32 -16.80
C GLU A 499 -7.03 -0.34 -16.97
N VAL A 500 -7.33 -0.85 -18.16
CA VAL A 500 -8.55 -1.63 -18.43
C VAL A 500 -8.51 -2.96 -17.68
N LEU A 501 -7.34 -3.63 -17.63
CA LEU A 501 -7.16 -4.88 -16.89
C LEU A 501 -7.42 -4.71 -15.38
N LYS A 502 -6.96 -3.60 -14.79
CA LYS A 502 -7.24 -3.27 -13.38
C LYS A 502 -8.74 -3.06 -13.12
N VAL A 503 -9.44 -2.36 -14.02
CA VAL A 503 -10.91 -2.21 -13.95
C VAL A 503 -11.61 -3.57 -14.06
N MET A 504 -11.17 -4.43 -14.99
CA MET A 504 -11.68 -5.80 -15.12
C MET A 504 -11.42 -6.66 -13.88
N ALA A 505 -10.35 -6.40 -13.11
CA ALA A 505 -9.96 -7.16 -11.92
C ALA A 505 -10.70 -6.75 -10.63
N GLU A 506 -11.17 -5.50 -10.53
CA GLU A 506 -12.07 -5.07 -9.43
C GLU A 506 -13.55 -5.34 -9.73
N LEU A 507 -13.92 -5.39 -11.00
CA LEU A 507 -15.22 -5.87 -11.46
C LEU A 507 -15.17 -7.38 -11.74
N GLY A 508 -16.29 -7.93 -12.19
CA GLY A 508 -16.41 -9.35 -12.52
C GLY A 508 -17.85 -9.78 -12.61
N ASN A 509 -18.11 -10.92 -13.25
CA ASN A 509 -19.48 -11.39 -13.52
C ASN A 509 -20.33 -11.52 -12.25
N THR A 510 -19.74 -11.95 -11.13
CA THR A 510 -20.45 -12.04 -9.84
C THR A 510 -20.93 -10.67 -9.34
N VAL A 511 -20.10 -9.63 -9.44
CA VAL A 511 -20.42 -8.26 -9.02
C VAL A 511 -21.44 -7.61 -9.95
N ILE A 512 -21.32 -7.85 -11.26
CA ILE A 512 -22.23 -7.26 -12.24
C ILE A 512 -23.58 -7.98 -12.24
N ASN A 513 -23.61 -9.29 -12.00
CA ASN A 513 -24.86 -10.03 -11.81
C ASN A 513 -25.57 -9.62 -10.50
N SER A 514 -24.86 -9.37 -9.40
CA SER A 514 -25.51 -8.88 -8.17
C SER A 514 -26.09 -7.46 -8.31
N ILE A 515 -25.67 -6.69 -9.32
CA ILE A 515 -26.24 -5.39 -9.70
C ILE A 515 -27.40 -5.53 -10.69
N TYR A 516 -27.19 -6.25 -11.79
CA TYR A 516 -28.12 -6.32 -12.93
C TYR A 516 -29.13 -7.47 -12.88
N LEU A 517 -29.03 -8.37 -11.89
CA LEU A 517 -30.00 -9.41 -11.55
C LEU A 517 -30.46 -9.29 -10.09
N ALA A 518 -30.29 -8.12 -9.47
CA ALA A 518 -30.52 -7.87 -8.05
C ALA A 518 -31.95 -8.19 -7.55
N THR A 519 -32.94 -8.12 -8.44
CA THR A 519 -34.35 -8.46 -8.17
C THR A 519 -34.87 -9.62 -9.04
N TYR A 520 -33.99 -10.34 -9.73
CA TYR A 520 -34.39 -11.50 -10.53
C TYR A 520 -34.51 -12.75 -9.66
N VAL A 521 -35.65 -13.44 -9.77
CA VAL A 521 -35.92 -14.70 -9.07
C VAL A 521 -36.24 -15.77 -10.12
N PRO A 522 -35.45 -16.86 -10.21
CA PRO A 522 -35.72 -17.93 -11.16
C PRO A 522 -37.12 -18.54 -10.95
N GLY A 523 -37.97 -18.43 -11.97
CA GLY A 523 -39.31 -19.03 -11.99
C GLY A 523 -40.50 -18.10 -11.71
N GLU A 524 -40.29 -16.86 -11.23
CA GLU A 524 -41.39 -15.92 -10.93
C GLU A 524 -41.97 -15.17 -12.16
N GLY A 525 -41.54 -15.50 -13.38
CA GLY A 525 -42.15 -15.01 -14.62
C GLY A 525 -41.92 -13.52 -14.94
N THR A 526 -41.10 -12.83 -14.16
CA THR A 526 -40.74 -11.43 -14.37
C THR A 526 -39.70 -11.28 -15.48
N GLY A 527 -40.13 -11.35 -16.75
CA GLY A 527 -39.29 -11.03 -17.92
C GLY A 527 -39.13 -12.18 -18.94
N PRO A 528 -38.26 -12.01 -19.95
CA PRO A 528 -37.99 -13.04 -20.95
C PRO A 528 -37.29 -14.26 -20.32
N PRO A 529 -37.43 -15.46 -20.91
CA PRO A 529 -36.82 -16.68 -20.39
C PRO A 529 -35.29 -16.57 -20.31
N GLU A 530 -34.73 -17.08 -19.21
CA GLU A 530 -33.30 -17.04 -18.91
C GLU A 530 -32.47 -17.69 -20.03
N ALA A 531 -31.41 -17.00 -20.46
CA ALA A 531 -30.50 -17.53 -21.46
C ALA A 531 -29.67 -18.68 -20.89
N LYS A 532 -29.73 -19.85 -21.54
CA LYS A 532 -28.89 -21.02 -21.25
C LYS A 532 -27.90 -21.29 -22.40
N PRO A 533 -26.87 -22.13 -22.22
CA PRO A 533 -25.89 -22.44 -23.26
C PRO A 533 -26.47 -23.10 -24.52
N ASP A 534 -27.65 -23.70 -24.41
CA ASP A 534 -28.43 -24.35 -25.48
C ASP A 534 -29.51 -23.44 -26.09
N SER A 535 -29.76 -22.26 -25.50
CA SER A 535 -30.86 -21.38 -25.90
C SER A 535 -30.59 -20.70 -27.24
N GLN A 536 -31.65 -20.60 -28.08
CA GLN A 536 -31.61 -19.90 -29.36
C GLN A 536 -31.20 -18.43 -29.21
N ARG A 537 -30.56 -17.87 -30.26
CA ARG A 537 -30.06 -16.49 -30.27
C ARG A 537 -31.12 -15.45 -29.93
N SER A 538 -32.36 -15.62 -30.38
CA SER A 538 -33.50 -14.74 -30.08
C SER A 538 -33.83 -14.65 -28.59
N VAL A 539 -33.80 -15.79 -27.88
CA VAL A 539 -33.99 -15.86 -26.42
C VAL A 539 -32.86 -15.13 -25.70
N ARG A 540 -31.60 -15.41 -26.09
CA ARG A 540 -30.45 -14.72 -25.49
C ARG A 540 -30.47 -13.21 -25.75
N GLU A 541 -30.92 -12.78 -26.92
CA GLU A 541 -31.05 -11.36 -27.26
C GLU A 541 -32.11 -10.67 -26.41
N ALA A 542 -33.28 -11.30 -26.22
CA ALA A 542 -34.32 -10.78 -25.33
C ALA A 542 -33.82 -10.66 -23.88
N TRP A 543 -33.14 -11.70 -23.37
CA TRP A 543 -32.54 -11.71 -22.02
C TRP A 543 -31.49 -10.61 -21.83
N ILE A 544 -30.52 -10.49 -22.74
CA ILE A 544 -29.45 -9.47 -22.68
C ILE A 544 -30.03 -8.04 -22.79
N LYS A 545 -31.07 -7.83 -23.61
CA LYS A 545 -31.79 -6.55 -23.69
C LYS A 545 -32.53 -6.25 -22.38
N ALA A 546 -33.23 -7.23 -21.79
CA ALA A 546 -33.89 -7.06 -20.50
C ALA A 546 -32.90 -6.69 -19.37
N LYS A 547 -31.73 -7.33 -19.38
CA LYS A 547 -30.66 -7.13 -18.40
C LYS A 547 -29.99 -5.75 -18.52
N TYR A 548 -29.50 -5.34 -19.70
CA TYR A 548 -28.67 -4.12 -19.82
C TYR A 548 -29.34 -2.91 -20.48
N VAL A 549 -30.34 -3.13 -21.35
CA VAL A 549 -31.01 -2.05 -22.10
C VAL A 549 -32.21 -1.52 -21.33
N THR A 550 -33.15 -2.39 -20.95
CA THR A 550 -34.31 -1.99 -20.12
C THR A 550 -34.03 -2.06 -18.62
N ARG A 551 -32.96 -2.77 -18.21
CA ARG A 551 -32.44 -2.83 -16.84
C ARG A 551 -33.47 -3.35 -15.83
N GLN A 552 -34.28 -4.30 -16.27
CA GLN A 552 -35.51 -4.74 -15.62
C GLN A 552 -35.31 -5.28 -14.18
N PHE A 553 -34.10 -5.74 -13.85
CA PHE A 553 -33.81 -6.41 -12.57
C PHE A 553 -32.83 -5.63 -11.67
N VAL A 554 -32.55 -4.36 -12.00
CA VAL A 554 -31.72 -3.49 -11.16
C VAL A 554 -32.56 -2.96 -10.00
N LYS A 555 -32.09 -3.20 -8.77
CA LYS A 555 -32.79 -2.74 -7.55
C LYS A 555 -32.75 -1.20 -7.44
N PRO A 556 -33.91 -0.50 -7.32
CA PRO A 556 -33.94 0.95 -7.13
C PRO A 556 -33.39 1.37 -5.76
N LEU A 557 -32.91 2.62 -5.67
CA LEU A 557 -32.53 3.25 -4.40
C LEU A 557 -33.75 3.42 -3.48
N PRO A 558 -33.58 3.43 -2.15
CA PRO A 558 -34.67 3.71 -1.22
C PRO A 558 -35.10 5.19 -1.33
N LEU A 559 -36.11 5.46 -2.15
CA LEU A 559 -36.77 6.77 -2.22
C LEU A 559 -37.94 6.80 -1.22
N ILE A 560 -38.04 7.89 -0.47
CA ILE A 560 -39.23 8.19 0.33
C ILE A 560 -40.35 8.55 -0.65
N GLN A 561 -41.49 7.87 -0.52
CA GLN A 561 -42.57 7.90 -1.50
C GLN A 561 -43.45 9.14 -1.30
N GLU A 562 -43.45 10.08 -2.25
CA GLU A 562 -44.48 11.12 -2.31
C GLU A 562 -45.85 10.52 -2.67
N SER A 563 -46.91 11.16 -2.18
CA SER A 563 -48.22 10.53 -2.00
C SER A 563 -49.28 10.95 -3.01
N SER A 564 -50.10 9.99 -3.44
CA SER A 564 -51.43 10.23 -4.01
C SER A 564 -52.42 9.15 -3.55
N SER A 565 -53.45 9.59 -2.84
CA SER A 565 -54.51 8.85 -2.11
C SER A 565 -55.53 8.09 -3.00
N PRO A 566 -56.55 7.34 -2.46
CA PRO A 566 -56.91 7.06 -1.05
C PRO A 566 -57.18 5.57 -0.67
N LEU A 567 -57.41 5.33 0.62
CA LEU A 567 -57.79 4.06 1.31
C LEU A 567 -59.17 3.48 0.88
N PRO A 568 -59.42 2.15 1.05
CA PRO A 568 -59.96 1.65 2.34
C PRO A 568 -59.47 0.27 2.83
N ASN A 569 -59.37 0.15 4.17
CA ASN A 569 -59.52 -1.03 5.05
C ASN A 569 -59.31 -2.47 4.52
N SER A 570 -58.37 -3.20 5.14
CA SER A 570 -58.74 -4.27 6.10
C SER A 570 -57.53 -4.73 6.94
N SER A 571 -57.81 -5.37 8.08
CA SER A 571 -56.84 -5.78 9.09
C SER A 571 -56.38 -7.23 8.93
N SER A 572 -55.07 -7.48 8.92
CA SER A 572 -54.45 -8.77 9.30
C SER A 572 -52.99 -8.54 9.70
N GLN A 573 -52.54 -9.20 10.77
CA GLN A 573 -51.16 -9.08 11.28
C GLN A 573 -50.25 -10.11 10.61
N GLU A 574 -49.18 -9.68 9.95
CA GLU A 574 -48.00 -10.54 9.71
C GLU A 574 -46.68 -9.78 10.00
N LYS A 575 -45.68 -10.53 10.49
CA LYS A 575 -44.44 -9.99 11.06
C LYS A 575 -43.43 -9.61 9.97
N VAL A 576 -43.36 -8.33 9.64
CA VAL A 576 -42.27 -7.79 8.81
C VAL A 576 -40.95 -7.84 9.58
N HIS A 577 -39.97 -8.60 9.07
CA HIS A 577 -38.59 -8.56 9.57
C HIS A 577 -37.93 -7.23 9.20
N SER A 578 -37.12 -6.69 10.11
CA SER A 578 -36.49 -5.37 9.97
C SER A 578 -35.55 -5.29 8.76
N GLY A 579 -35.75 -4.25 7.94
CA GLY A 579 -34.88 -3.97 6.81
C GLY A 579 -33.48 -3.57 7.25
N LYS A 580 -32.45 -4.25 6.72
CA LYS A 580 -31.05 -3.82 6.87
C LYS A 580 -30.84 -2.48 6.15
N SER A 581 -30.55 -1.43 6.90
CA SER A 581 -30.05 -0.18 6.34
C SER A 581 -28.67 -0.40 5.72
N TRP A 582 -28.42 0.21 4.57
CA TRP A 582 -27.10 0.13 3.92
C TRP A 582 -26.13 1.10 4.61
N SER A 583 -25.22 0.55 5.41
CA SER A 583 -24.02 1.27 5.86
C SER A 583 -22.88 1.04 4.86
N ILE A 584 -22.11 2.08 4.56
CA ILE A 584 -20.97 2.03 3.62
C ILE A 584 -19.77 1.38 4.34
N PRO A 585 -19.31 0.17 3.98
CA PRO A 585 -18.17 -0.44 4.65
C PRO A 585 -16.88 0.17 4.10
N ARG A 586 -16.22 1.02 4.89
CA ARG A 586 -14.87 1.49 4.58
C ARG A 586 -13.88 0.34 4.73
N ARG A 587 -13.35 -0.21 3.62
CA ARG A 587 -12.10 -0.98 3.67
C ARG A 587 -10.97 -0.03 4.06
N ARG A 588 -10.43 -0.17 5.27
CA ARG A 588 -9.25 0.59 5.70
C ARG A 588 -8.03 0.17 4.87
N ARG A 589 -7.55 1.09 4.03
CA ARG A 589 -6.10 1.30 3.82
C ARG A 589 -5.78 2.66 4.42
N GLN A 590 -4.73 2.75 5.23
CA GLN A 590 -4.25 4.03 5.73
C GLN A 590 -3.68 4.85 4.57
N ILE A 591 -4.13 6.09 4.43
CA ILE A 591 -3.47 7.11 3.62
C ILE A 591 -3.33 8.34 4.53
N ARG A 592 -2.09 8.85 4.64
CA ARG A 592 -1.77 10.06 5.41
C ARG A 592 -2.51 11.25 4.80
N ARG A 593 -3.17 12.07 5.64
CA ARG A 593 -3.76 13.36 5.22
C ARG A 593 -2.65 14.28 4.70
N ARG A 594 -2.78 14.78 3.47
CA ARG A 594 -2.11 16.02 3.01
C ARG A 594 -3.14 17.14 2.81
N LYS A 595 -2.65 18.38 2.73
CA LYS A 595 -3.35 19.60 3.15
C LYS A 595 -4.71 19.84 2.48
N THR A 596 -5.66 20.33 3.28
CA THR A 596 -6.92 20.93 2.83
C THR A 596 -6.63 22.17 1.99
N LEU A 597 -7.34 22.35 0.87
CA LEU A 597 -7.29 23.57 0.07
C LEU A 597 -8.04 24.71 0.77
N GLN A 598 -7.41 25.88 0.83
CA GLN A 598 -8.05 27.16 1.15
C GLN A 598 -8.19 27.95 -0.17
N ALA A 599 -9.27 28.72 -0.31
CA ALA A 599 -9.66 29.33 -1.58
C ALA A 599 -8.64 30.34 -2.15
N CYS A 600 -8.68 30.52 -3.48
CA CYS A 600 -7.83 31.46 -4.20
C CYS A 600 -8.01 32.92 -3.72
N GLN A 601 -7.05 33.40 -2.95
CA GLN A 601 -6.75 34.84 -2.78
C GLN A 601 -5.24 34.99 -2.62
N ILE A 602 -4.59 35.64 -3.58
CA ILE A 602 -3.20 36.10 -3.47
C ILE A 602 -3.24 37.63 -3.42
N ASN A 603 -2.68 38.21 -2.35
CA ASN A 603 -2.44 39.64 -2.23
C ASN A 603 -0.93 39.93 -2.39
N VAL A 604 -0.62 41.16 -2.80
CA VAL A 604 0.70 41.65 -3.24
C VAL A 604 1.35 42.53 -2.14
N GLU A 605 2.65 42.84 -2.28
CA GLU A 605 3.43 43.87 -1.53
C GLU A 605 3.79 43.54 -0.05
N GLU A 606 4.92 43.95 0.55
CA GLU A 606 6.13 44.65 0.07
C GLU A 606 7.37 44.38 0.98
N THR A 607 8.44 45.19 0.89
CA THR A 607 9.84 44.93 1.30
C THR A 607 10.26 45.25 2.76
N SER A 608 11.55 44.98 3.06
CA SER A 608 12.42 45.44 4.18
C SER A 608 12.49 44.52 5.42
N SER A 609 13.58 44.36 6.19
CA SER A 609 15.05 44.53 6.12
C SER A 609 15.57 44.50 7.59
N ILE A 610 16.86 44.23 7.86
CA ILE A 610 17.57 44.54 9.15
C ILE A 610 17.10 43.67 10.36
N ASP A 611 17.87 43.22 11.35
CA ASP A 611 19.31 43.04 11.67
C ASP A 611 19.34 42.16 12.98
N ASP A 612 20.40 41.54 13.51
CA ASP A 612 21.79 41.20 13.14
C ASP A 612 22.32 40.20 14.23
N ASN A 613 23.49 39.56 14.03
CA ASN A 613 24.32 38.85 15.03
C ASN A 613 23.75 37.58 15.72
N SER A 614 24.56 36.67 16.27
CA SER A 614 25.95 36.23 16.02
C SER A 614 26.25 35.06 16.98
N SER A 615 27.04 34.09 16.51
CA SER A 615 28.23 33.49 17.16
C SER A 615 28.27 33.29 18.71
N SER A 616 28.91 32.27 19.28
CA SER A 616 29.88 31.28 18.77
C SER A 616 30.31 30.38 19.93
N GLN A 617 30.63 29.11 19.63
CA GLN A 617 31.71 28.32 20.28
C GLN A 617 31.57 28.04 21.81
N GLU A 618 32.25 27.09 22.44
CA GLU A 618 32.95 25.84 22.07
C GLU A 618 33.06 25.00 23.37
N GLU A 619 33.38 23.70 23.26
CA GLU A 619 34.31 22.90 24.11
C GLU A 619 34.41 23.05 25.66
N SER A 620 34.82 22.06 26.46
CA SER A 620 35.03 20.61 26.32
C SER A 620 35.41 20.02 27.72
N HIS A 621 35.45 18.67 27.85
CA HIS A 621 36.33 17.90 28.77
C HIS A 621 36.20 18.13 30.32
N THR A 622 36.61 17.25 31.25
CA THR A 622 37.29 15.91 31.27
C THR A 622 37.09 15.26 32.67
N GLU A 623 37.14 13.91 32.75
CA GLU A 623 37.78 13.08 33.83
C GLU A 623 37.40 13.24 35.33
N THR A 624 37.67 12.33 36.29
CA THR A 624 38.02 10.88 36.37
C THR A 624 37.81 10.37 37.82
N GLN A 625 37.63 9.05 38.01
CA GLN A 625 38.16 8.21 39.14
C GLN A 625 37.80 8.52 40.63
N ASN A 626 37.87 7.59 41.61
CA ASN A 626 37.78 6.12 41.73
C ASN A 626 37.76 5.73 43.24
N VAL A 627 37.65 4.43 43.60
CA VAL A 627 37.89 3.79 44.96
C VAL A 627 36.91 4.21 46.11
N SER A 628 36.54 3.42 47.13
CA SER A 628 36.95 2.08 47.62
C SER A 628 35.85 1.33 48.44
N ASP A 629 35.95 0.00 48.48
CA ASP A 629 35.80 -0.91 49.63
C ASP A 629 34.44 -1.30 50.31
N SER A 630 34.05 -2.54 50.01
CA SER A 630 33.99 -3.70 50.95
C SER A 630 32.70 -4.04 51.76
N PRO A 631 32.51 -5.34 52.14
CA PRO A 631 31.17 -5.96 52.17
C PRO A 631 30.76 -6.65 53.50
N VAL A 632 29.46 -6.97 53.67
CA VAL A 632 28.95 -8.00 54.62
C VAL A 632 27.75 -8.75 54.01
N ALA A 633 27.64 -10.05 54.31
CA ALA A 633 26.66 -11.00 53.74
C ALA A 633 25.45 -11.30 54.68
N SER A 634 24.67 -12.35 54.33
CA SER A 634 23.47 -12.93 55.01
C SER A 634 22.11 -12.25 54.71
N SER A 635 20.98 -12.96 54.54
CA SER A 635 20.74 -14.41 54.35
C SER A 635 19.29 -14.75 53.92
N SER A 636 19.16 -15.71 52.99
CA SER A 636 18.23 -16.88 52.97
C SER A 636 16.69 -16.75 52.98
N SER A 637 16.05 -17.20 51.87
CA SER A 637 14.84 -18.08 51.74
C SER A 637 14.44 -18.07 50.24
N SER A 638 14.45 -19.15 49.43
CA SER A 638 13.83 -20.50 49.54
C SER A 638 12.34 -20.36 49.85
N SER A 639 11.37 -20.68 48.98
CA SER A 639 11.16 -21.82 48.07
C SER A 639 10.05 -21.44 47.03
N ASP A 640 9.66 -22.17 45.98
CA ASP A 640 9.98 -23.51 45.44
C ASP A 640 9.76 -23.52 43.91
N VAL A 641 10.35 -24.51 43.23
CA VAL A 641 10.17 -24.78 41.78
C VAL A 641 9.26 -26.00 41.58
N LEU A 642 8.38 -25.96 40.58
CA LEU A 642 7.84 -27.18 39.96
C LEU A 642 8.00 -27.15 38.45
N LEU A 643 8.68 -28.18 37.94
CA LEU A 643 8.91 -28.49 36.53
C LEU A 643 8.34 -29.89 36.29
N LEU A 644 7.68 -30.13 35.15
CA LEU A 644 7.51 -31.47 34.61
C LEU A 644 7.23 -31.42 33.10
N ASP A 645 8.20 -31.93 32.33
CA ASP A 645 8.09 -32.16 30.89
C ASP A 645 7.15 -33.34 30.57
N ILE A 646 6.65 -33.38 29.33
CA ILE A 646 6.78 -34.50 28.37
C ILE A 646 5.97 -34.18 27.09
N ALA A 647 6.63 -34.34 25.94
CA ALA A 647 6.03 -34.38 24.59
C ALA A 647 6.26 -35.79 23.98
N PRO A 648 5.87 -36.15 22.74
CA PRO A 648 5.09 -35.41 21.73
C PRO A 648 3.96 -36.25 21.05
N SER A 649 3.13 -35.62 20.19
CA SER A 649 2.61 -36.26 18.95
C SER A 649 1.85 -35.28 18.03
N LEU A 650 2.03 -35.48 16.71
CA LEU A 650 1.15 -35.02 15.62
C LEU A 650 0.12 -36.14 15.30
N PRO A 651 -0.98 -35.95 14.53
CA PRO A 651 -1.11 -35.01 13.40
C PRO A 651 -2.50 -34.35 13.15
N ASN A 652 -2.59 -33.68 11.99
CA ASN A 652 -3.76 -33.25 11.22
C ASN A 652 -4.59 -32.04 11.69
N ARG A 653 -4.67 -31.07 10.77
CA ARG A 653 -5.47 -29.84 10.87
C ARG A 653 -6.37 -29.76 9.64
N THR A 654 -7.65 -30.05 9.80
CA THR A 654 -8.69 -29.71 8.81
C THR A 654 -9.37 -28.41 9.23
N THR A 655 -9.60 -27.55 8.25
CA THR A 655 -10.18 -26.21 8.39
C THR A 655 -11.70 -26.26 8.24
N GLU A 656 -12.47 -25.82 9.23
CA GLU A 656 -13.80 -25.21 9.01
C GLU A 656 -14.08 -24.12 10.06
N ASP A 657 -14.88 -23.14 9.62
CA ASP A 657 -15.68 -22.13 10.33
C ASP A 657 -15.11 -21.15 11.36
N PHE A 658 -15.36 -19.87 11.08
CA PHE A 658 -15.24 -18.74 12.02
C PHE A 658 -16.41 -17.76 11.83
N SER A 659 -17.38 -17.75 12.77
CA SER A 659 -18.33 -16.64 12.95
C SER A 659 -18.95 -16.65 14.36
N SER A 660 -19.39 -15.47 14.84
CA SER A 660 -19.94 -15.14 16.19
C SER A 660 -18.88 -14.70 17.21
N LEU A 661 -18.66 -13.39 17.49
CA LEU A 661 -19.43 -12.46 18.35
C LEU A 661 -19.31 -12.82 19.86
N SER A 662 -19.18 -11.91 20.84
CA SER A 662 -19.70 -10.53 20.99
C SER A 662 -19.00 -9.70 22.12
N ASP A 663 -18.94 -8.37 21.92
CA ASP A 663 -19.35 -7.23 22.80
C ASP A 663 -18.95 -7.04 24.29
N ASP A 664 -18.41 -5.85 24.64
CA ASP A 664 -19.03 -4.75 25.44
C ASP A 664 -18.02 -3.59 25.69
N CYS A 665 -18.26 -2.32 25.30
CA CYS A 665 -18.87 -1.18 26.06
C CYS A 665 -18.01 -0.54 27.18
N SER A 666 -18.00 0.79 27.46
CA SER A 666 -18.44 2.04 26.77
C SER A 666 -18.00 3.30 27.58
N THR A 667 -18.33 4.52 27.09
CA THR A 667 -18.28 5.89 27.72
C THR A 667 -16.93 6.61 27.90
N ASP A 668 -16.78 7.95 27.70
CA ASP A 668 -17.60 8.99 27.04
C ASP A 668 -16.76 10.26 26.70
N GLY A 669 -17.20 11.10 25.76
CA GLY A 669 -16.66 12.47 25.54
C GLY A 669 -16.82 13.04 24.12
N GLU A 670 -17.83 13.89 23.89
CA GLU A 670 -18.20 14.44 22.56
C GLU A 670 -17.55 15.78 22.19
N GLY A 671 -17.41 16.01 20.87
CA GLY A 671 -17.75 17.28 20.17
C GLY A 671 -16.81 18.50 20.32
N PRO A 672 -16.82 19.47 19.35
CA PRO A 672 -17.99 19.82 18.54
C PRO A 672 -17.80 19.95 17.00
N ASN A 673 -18.95 19.91 16.31
CA ASN A 673 -19.27 20.51 15.00
C ASN A 673 -18.67 19.94 13.71
N GLY A 674 -19.20 18.78 13.33
CA GLY A 674 -19.53 18.43 11.94
C GLY A 674 -21.00 18.02 11.84
N HIS A 675 -21.93 18.97 11.98
CA HIS A 675 -23.36 18.69 12.13
C HIS A 675 -24.00 18.28 10.80
N VAL A 676 -24.12 16.97 10.53
CA VAL A 676 -24.98 16.46 9.48
C VAL A 676 -26.43 16.63 9.93
N THR A 677 -27.15 17.62 9.37
CA THR A 677 -28.58 17.77 9.63
C THR A 677 -29.35 16.56 9.07
N PRO A 678 -30.43 16.10 9.72
CA PRO A 678 -31.32 15.05 9.19
C PRO A 678 -31.94 15.39 7.81
N GLU A 679 -31.89 16.66 7.40
CA GLU A 679 -32.42 17.17 6.12
C GLU A 679 -31.63 16.68 4.89
N SER A 680 -30.40 16.19 5.10
CA SER A 680 -29.52 15.68 4.03
C SER A 680 -30.00 14.37 3.38
N ALA A 681 -31.04 13.74 3.92
CA ALA A 681 -31.64 12.51 3.38
C ALA A 681 -32.54 12.75 2.14
N SER A 682 -32.80 14.00 1.79
CA SER A 682 -33.75 14.40 0.73
C SER A 682 -33.26 14.19 -0.71
N ASN A 683 -31.94 14.10 -0.96
CA ASN A 683 -31.35 14.12 -2.31
C ASN A 683 -30.39 12.94 -2.63
N LEU A 684 -30.75 11.71 -2.26
CA LEU A 684 -29.99 10.51 -2.70
C LEU A 684 -30.32 10.11 -4.15
N THR A 685 -30.06 11.02 -5.10
CA THR A 685 -30.22 10.75 -6.54
C THR A 685 -29.11 9.82 -7.05
N PRO A 686 -29.34 9.03 -8.13
CA PRO A 686 -28.29 8.21 -8.73
C PRO A 686 -27.03 9.00 -9.11
N ASN A 687 -27.19 10.28 -9.49
CA ASN A 687 -26.07 11.19 -9.81
C ASN A 687 -25.22 11.51 -8.56
N MET A 688 -25.87 11.81 -7.43
CA MET A 688 -25.18 12.06 -6.16
C MET A 688 -24.47 10.79 -5.63
N VAL A 689 -25.08 9.61 -5.82
CA VAL A 689 -24.44 8.32 -5.49
C VAL A 689 -23.21 8.07 -6.38
N LEU A 690 -23.29 8.34 -7.69
CA LEU A 690 -22.14 8.24 -8.60
C LEU A 690 -21.01 9.19 -8.18
N PHE A 691 -21.33 10.44 -7.85
CA PHE A 691 -20.36 11.44 -7.39
C PHE A 691 -19.62 10.98 -6.12
N ARG A 692 -20.35 10.56 -5.08
CA ARG A 692 -19.77 10.04 -3.82
C ARG A 692 -19.05 8.70 -4.01
N ALA A 693 -19.46 7.86 -4.96
CA ALA A 693 -18.75 6.62 -5.27
C ALA A 693 -17.37 6.87 -5.92
N CYS A 694 -17.21 7.97 -6.66
CA CYS A 694 -15.91 8.40 -7.22
C CYS A 694 -14.95 8.92 -6.12
N GLU A 695 -15.48 9.61 -5.12
CA GLU A 695 -14.74 10.00 -3.91
C GLU A 695 -14.27 8.75 -3.13
N ALA A 696 -15.16 7.78 -2.93
CA ALA A 696 -14.89 6.56 -2.17
C ALA A 696 -14.17 5.44 -2.96
N HIS A 697 -13.78 5.69 -4.22
CA HIS A 697 -13.13 4.75 -5.15
C HIS A 697 -13.88 3.43 -5.37
N ASN A 698 -15.21 3.42 -5.27
CA ASN A 698 -15.99 2.19 -5.28
C ASN A 698 -16.58 1.90 -6.67
N LEU A 699 -15.81 1.20 -7.52
CA LEU A 699 -16.21 0.85 -8.89
C LEU A 699 -17.52 0.08 -8.97
N ALA A 700 -17.83 -0.80 -8.00
CA ALA A 700 -19.10 -1.52 -7.96
C ALA A 700 -20.30 -0.57 -7.75
N MET A 701 -20.17 0.41 -6.84
CA MET A 701 -21.20 1.44 -6.63
C MET A 701 -21.30 2.43 -7.79
N MET A 702 -20.19 2.73 -8.48
CA MET A 702 -20.21 3.50 -9.73
C MET A 702 -21.01 2.75 -10.82
N SER A 703 -20.75 1.45 -11.00
CA SER A 703 -21.49 0.59 -11.94
C SER A 703 -22.97 0.46 -11.58
N HIS A 704 -23.31 0.33 -10.30
CA HIS A 704 -24.70 0.32 -9.82
C HIS A 704 -25.42 1.65 -10.10
N SER A 705 -24.75 2.78 -9.85
CA SER A 705 -25.31 4.11 -10.12
C SER A 705 -25.53 4.33 -11.63
N ILE A 706 -24.57 3.91 -12.47
CA ILE A 706 -24.72 3.94 -13.94
C ILE A 706 -25.86 3.03 -14.41
N ALA A 707 -26.05 1.86 -13.78
CA ALA A 707 -27.18 0.95 -14.02
C ALA A 707 -28.53 1.58 -13.62
N LEU A 708 -28.57 2.38 -12.57
CA LEU A 708 -29.74 3.19 -12.18
C LEU A 708 -30.01 4.40 -13.09
N GLY A 709 -29.15 4.66 -14.08
CA GLY A 709 -29.32 5.75 -15.05
C GLY A 709 -28.58 7.03 -14.70
N ALA A 710 -27.62 6.99 -13.76
CA ALA A 710 -26.85 8.17 -13.39
C ALA A 710 -26.14 8.82 -14.60
N GLU A 711 -26.26 10.14 -14.69
CA GLU A 711 -25.60 10.97 -15.69
C GLU A 711 -24.10 11.08 -15.40
N LYS A 712 -23.29 10.56 -16.33
CA LYS A 712 -21.83 10.46 -16.18
C LYS A 712 -21.10 11.80 -16.13
N ASN A 713 -21.73 12.83 -16.70
CA ASN A 713 -21.24 14.22 -16.77
C ASN A 713 -22.12 15.16 -15.93
N TRP A 714 -22.89 14.65 -14.97
CA TRP A 714 -23.72 15.50 -14.10
C TRP A 714 -22.84 16.50 -13.34
N HIS A 715 -23.24 17.77 -13.28
CA HIS A 715 -22.53 18.79 -12.51
C HIS A 715 -23.18 18.91 -11.13
N ASN A 716 -22.38 18.76 -10.07
CA ASN A 716 -22.85 18.91 -8.71
C ASN A 716 -22.93 20.40 -8.32
N PRO A 717 -24.13 20.98 -8.11
CA PRO A 717 -24.26 22.40 -7.77
C PRO A 717 -23.67 22.73 -6.40
N ASP A 718 -23.68 21.78 -5.46
CA ASP A 718 -23.20 21.97 -4.10
C ASP A 718 -21.65 21.97 -4.01
N GLU A 719 -20.99 21.30 -4.96
CA GLU A 719 -19.53 21.11 -5.01
C GLU A 719 -18.91 21.84 -6.21
N SER A 720 -19.14 23.15 -6.31
CA SER A 720 -18.51 24.04 -7.32
C SER A 720 -18.71 23.59 -8.78
N GLY A 721 -19.87 23.00 -9.10
CA GLY A 721 -20.18 22.55 -10.47
C GLY A 721 -19.36 21.33 -10.93
N ARG A 722 -18.67 20.63 -10.04
CA ARG A 722 -17.80 19.50 -10.38
C ARG A 722 -18.57 18.31 -10.91
N THR A 723 -18.01 17.65 -11.93
CA THR A 723 -18.52 16.36 -12.43
C THR A 723 -17.92 15.17 -11.67
N PRO A 724 -18.51 13.95 -11.75
CA PRO A 724 -17.91 12.74 -11.21
C PRO A 724 -16.45 12.50 -11.65
N MET A 725 -16.04 12.98 -12.83
CA MET A 725 -14.66 12.88 -13.28
C MET A 725 -13.72 13.84 -12.53
N HIS A 726 -14.15 15.07 -12.24
CA HIS A 726 -13.40 15.97 -11.37
C HIS A 726 -13.22 15.34 -9.98
N GLN A 727 -14.27 14.75 -9.41
CA GLN A 727 -14.19 14.08 -8.10
C GLN A 727 -13.29 12.84 -8.12
N ALA A 728 -13.28 12.07 -9.22
CA ALA A 728 -12.36 10.95 -9.42
C ALA A 728 -10.88 11.38 -9.58
N VAL A 729 -10.65 12.56 -10.16
CA VAL A 729 -9.32 13.18 -10.21
C VAL A 729 -8.88 13.63 -8.81
N ILE A 730 -9.70 14.45 -8.14
CA ILE A 730 -9.44 14.97 -6.78
C ILE A 730 -9.16 13.86 -5.78
N SER A 731 -9.91 12.75 -5.86
CA SER A 731 -9.72 11.62 -4.96
C SER A 731 -8.43 10.82 -5.25
N GLY A 732 -7.81 11.00 -6.42
CA GLY A 732 -6.54 10.37 -6.81
C GLY A 732 -6.67 9.00 -7.47
N SER A 733 -7.88 8.50 -7.70
CA SER A 733 -8.10 7.15 -8.28
C SER A 733 -8.05 7.14 -9.81
N VAL A 734 -6.90 6.70 -10.33
CA VAL A 734 -6.72 6.38 -11.76
C VAL A 734 -7.78 5.40 -12.27
N MET A 735 -8.24 4.47 -11.43
CA MET A 735 -9.22 3.44 -11.80
C MET A 735 -10.65 3.98 -11.89
N ALA A 736 -11.04 4.92 -11.01
CA ALA A 736 -12.32 5.61 -11.13
C ALA A 736 -12.36 6.49 -12.40
N VAL A 737 -11.27 7.22 -12.68
CA VAL A 737 -11.13 8.00 -13.94
C VAL A 737 -11.23 7.07 -15.15
N GLN A 738 -10.50 5.94 -15.16
CA GLN A 738 -10.57 4.98 -16.27
C GLN A 738 -11.95 4.36 -16.43
N HIS A 739 -12.63 3.99 -15.34
CA HIS A 739 -13.98 3.44 -15.39
C HIS A 739 -14.99 4.43 -16.01
N LEU A 740 -14.88 5.71 -15.69
CA LEU A 740 -15.70 6.78 -16.28
C LEU A 740 -15.37 6.99 -17.78
N LEU A 741 -14.08 7.05 -18.16
CA LEU A 741 -13.63 7.18 -19.55
C LEU A 741 -14.11 6.02 -20.43
N ILE A 742 -13.93 4.77 -19.99
CA ILE A 742 -14.42 3.60 -20.73
C ILE A 742 -15.96 3.62 -20.82
N ASN A 743 -16.66 4.13 -19.80
CA ASN A 743 -18.11 4.35 -19.85
C ASN A 743 -18.56 5.59 -20.65
N GLY A 744 -17.65 6.37 -21.22
CA GLY A 744 -17.97 7.50 -22.09
C GLY A 744 -18.33 8.80 -21.36
N ALA A 745 -17.82 9.00 -20.14
CA ALA A 745 -17.77 10.33 -19.55
C ALA A 745 -16.87 11.25 -20.41
N ARG A 746 -17.19 12.54 -20.48
CA ARG A 746 -16.46 13.52 -21.27
C ARG A 746 -15.33 14.14 -20.43
N PRO A 747 -14.07 14.09 -20.90
CA PRO A 747 -12.94 14.54 -20.09
C PRO A 747 -12.59 16.04 -20.24
N ASN A 748 -13.31 16.76 -21.11
CA ASN A 748 -13.10 18.19 -21.37
C ASN A 748 -14.16 19.09 -20.67
N GLU A 749 -15.11 18.52 -19.91
CA GLU A 749 -16.09 19.32 -19.17
C GLU A 749 -15.38 20.18 -18.11
N GLN A 750 -15.85 21.40 -17.89
CA GLN A 750 -15.27 22.35 -16.94
C GLN A 750 -16.11 22.45 -15.66
N ASP A 751 -15.48 22.67 -14.51
CA ASP A 751 -16.16 23.05 -13.27
C ASP A 751 -16.46 24.56 -13.21
N SER A 752 -17.05 25.06 -12.12
CA SER A 752 -17.41 26.48 -11.99
C SER A 752 -16.21 27.45 -12.00
N SER A 753 -14.97 26.96 -11.86
CA SER A 753 -13.74 27.75 -11.99
C SER A 753 -13.15 27.73 -13.42
N GLY A 754 -13.83 27.05 -14.36
CA GLY A 754 -13.30 26.80 -15.69
C GLY A 754 -12.24 25.70 -15.73
N CYS A 755 -11.91 25.07 -14.60
CA CYS A 755 -10.92 24.00 -14.57
C CYS A 755 -11.51 22.73 -15.20
N THR A 756 -10.76 22.08 -16.08
CA THR A 756 -11.05 20.72 -16.56
C THR A 756 -10.42 19.68 -15.62
N PRO A 757 -10.78 18.38 -15.72
CA PRO A 757 -10.10 17.31 -14.99
C PRO A 757 -8.58 17.28 -15.20
N LEU A 758 -8.07 17.75 -16.35
CA LEU A 758 -6.63 17.84 -16.61
C LEU A 758 -5.96 18.99 -15.84
N HIS A 759 -6.64 20.14 -15.69
CA HIS A 759 -6.15 21.24 -14.83
C HIS A 759 -6.01 20.77 -13.38
N LEU A 760 -7.02 20.05 -12.86
CA LEU A 760 -6.94 19.49 -11.51
C LEU A 760 -5.88 18.39 -11.38
N ALA A 761 -5.71 17.53 -12.39
CA ALA A 761 -4.67 16.48 -12.36
C ALA A 761 -3.25 17.07 -12.40
N ALA A 762 -3.07 18.20 -13.10
CA ALA A 762 -1.82 18.96 -13.13
C ALA A 762 -1.54 19.69 -11.80
N LEU A 763 -2.56 20.32 -11.21
CA LEU A 763 -2.47 20.99 -9.90
C LEU A 763 -2.15 20.00 -8.75
N LEU A 764 -2.71 18.79 -8.82
CA LEU A 764 -2.49 17.71 -7.85
C LEU A 764 -1.26 16.84 -8.17
N SER A 765 -0.52 17.18 -9.22
CA SER A 765 0.74 16.53 -9.64
C SER A 765 0.61 15.02 -9.89
N ASN A 766 -0.60 14.53 -10.22
CA ASN A 766 -0.86 13.09 -10.36
C ASN A 766 -0.54 12.61 -11.78
N ILE A 767 0.75 12.34 -12.01
CA ILE A 767 1.30 11.83 -13.28
C ILE A 767 0.47 10.68 -13.88
N GLY A 768 -0.02 9.74 -13.05
CA GLY A 768 -0.80 8.60 -13.53
C GLY A 768 -2.17 9.01 -14.11
N GLN A 769 -2.82 10.02 -13.53
CA GLN A 769 -4.06 10.58 -14.07
C GLN A 769 -3.80 11.48 -15.29
N VAL A 770 -2.72 12.26 -15.28
CA VAL A 770 -2.31 13.08 -16.43
C VAL A 770 -2.03 12.20 -17.66
N CYS A 771 -1.19 11.17 -17.54
CA CYS A 771 -0.94 10.22 -18.64
C CYS A 771 -2.22 9.57 -19.17
N LEU A 772 -3.16 9.21 -18.28
CA LEU A 772 -4.43 8.60 -18.66
C LEU A 772 -5.33 9.55 -19.45
N LEU A 773 -5.45 10.80 -19.01
CA LEU A 773 -6.23 11.84 -19.68
C LEU A 773 -5.62 12.18 -21.05
N LEU A 774 -4.28 12.33 -21.13
CA LEU A 774 -3.57 12.58 -22.39
C LEU A 774 -3.78 11.46 -23.42
N LYS A 775 -3.74 10.20 -22.99
CA LYS A 775 -4.01 9.02 -23.84
C LYS A 775 -5.41 9.06 -24.48
N HIS A 776 -6.37 9.70 -23.81
CA HIS A 776 -7.74 9.87 -24.29
C HIS A 776 -7.98 11.13 -25.16
N ARG A 777 -6.90 11.80 -25.60
CA ARG A 777 -6.95 13.01 -26.47
C ARG A 777 -7.82 14.14 -25.89
N VAL A 778 -7.57 14.46 -24.61
CA VAL A 778 -8.09 15.65 -23.94
C VAL A 778 -7.54 16.92 -24.60
N ASP A 779 -8.38 17.95 -24.74
CA ASP A 779 -7.96 19.21 -25.36
C ASP A 779 -7.06 20.00 -24.41
N LEU A 780 -5.81 20.22 -24.83
CA LEU A 780 -4.77 20.91 -24.07
C LEU A 780 -4.88 22.43 -24.14
N ASN A 781 -5.77 22.95 -24.99
CA ASN A 781 -5.87 24.38 -25.29
C ASN A 781 -6.96 25.10 -24.49
N LEU A 782 -7.79 24.35 -23.76
CA LEU A 782 -8.76 24.90 -22.82
C LEU A 782 -8.06 25.64 -21.69
N CYS A 783 -8.56 26.82 -21.35
CA CYS A 783 -8.11 27.65 -20.24
C CYS A 783 -9.16 27.65 -19.12
N ASN A 784 -8.72 27.83 -17.87
CA ASN A 784 -9.60 28.14 -16.75
C ASN A 784 -10.10 29.60 -16.80
N ASN A 785 -10.90 30.02 -15.81
CA ASN A 785 -11.44 31.40 -15.73
C ASN A 785 -10.35 32.47 -15.54
N GLU A 786 -9.13 32.10 -15.16
CA GLU A 786 -7.96 32.98 -15.00
C GLU A 786 -7.14 33.08 -16.31
N GLY A 787 -7.53 32.34 -17.35
CA GLY A 787 -6.83 32.28 -18.64
C GLY A 787 -5.68 31.28 -18.69
N LEU A 788 -5.40 30.56 -17.60
CA LEU A 788 -4.31 29.59 -17.48
C LEU A 788 -4.71 28.26 -18.13
N LYS A 789 -3.78 27.66 -18.88
CA LYS A 789 -3.89 26.27 -19.35
C LYS A 789 -3.36 25.30 -18.30
N ALA A 790 -3.66 24.02 -18.46
CA ALA A 790 -3.15 22.96 -17.58
C ALA A 790 -1.60 22.90 -17.51
N ILE A 791 -0.90 23.35 -18.56
CA ILE A 791 0.57 23.46 -18.56
C ILE A 791 1.07 24.64 -17.69
N ASP A 792 0.33 25.74 -17.63
CA ASP A 792 0.72 26.92 -16.85
C ASP A 792 0.57 26.61 -15.36
N ILE A 793 -0.53 25.95 -14.98
CA ILE A 793 -0.74 25.39 -13.63
C ILE A 793 0.38 24.40 -13.25
N ALA A 794 0.84 23.56 -14.18
CA ALA A 794 1.95 22.63 -13.93
C ALA A 794 3.31 23.34 -13.77
N LEU A 795 3.49 24.51 -14.38
CA LEU A 795 4.68 25.35 -14.20
C LEU A 795 4.66 26.03 -12.83
N GLU A 796 3.50 26.53 -12.38
CA GLU A 796 3.31 27.11 -11.05
C GLU A 796 3.49 26.06 -9.94
N SER A 797 2.98 24.83 -10.12
CA SER A 797 3.16 23.74 -9.16
C SER A 797 4.61 23.20 -9.09
N SER A 798 5.51 23.68 -9.97
CA SER A 798 6.95 23.37 -9.99
C SER A 798 7.30 21.89 -10.21
N GLU A 799 6.43 21.12 -10.88
CA GLU A 799 6.60 19.67 -11.09
C GLU A 799 7.08 19.34 -12.52
N PRO A 800 8.39 19.08 -12.72
CA PRO A 800 9.00 19.02 -14.06
C PRO A 800 8.50 17.86 -14.91
N ASP A 801 8.08 16.75 -14.30
CA ASP A 801 7.58 15.56 -15.01
C ASP A 801 6.21 15.84 -15.66
N VAL A 802 5.30 16.53 -14.96
CA VAL A 802 3.99 16.90 -15.48
C VAL A 802 4.14 17.92 -16.61
N VAL A 803 5.00 18.94 -16.42
CA VAL A 803 5.34 19.91 -17.47
C VAL A 803 5.92 19.21 -18.70
N THR A 804 6.80 18.23 -18.52
CA THR A 804 7.39 17.46 -19.63
C THR A 804 6.33 16.66 -20.40
N LEU A 805 5.42 15.97 -19.69
CA LEU A 805 4.32 15.23 -20.30
C LEU A 805 3.39 16.13 -21.12
N LEU A 806 2.99 17.29 -20.57
CA LEU A 806 2.12 18.24 -21.26
C LEU A 806 2.80 18.87 -22.48
N ARG A 807 4.10 19.17 -22.41
CA ARG A 807 4.89 19.64 -23.57
C ARG A 807 4.99 18.60 -24.67
N VAL A 808 5.26 17.33 -24.33
CA VAL A 808 5.33 16.25 -25.34
C VAL A 808 3.97 15.99 -25.99
N ALA A 809 2.88 16.01 -25.21
CA ALA A 809 1.53 15.91 -25.76
C ALA A 809 1.20 17.08 -26.69
N SER A 810 1.50 18.32 -26.30
CA SER A 810 1.31 19.49 -27.16
C SER A 810 2.12 19.41 -28.46
N LEU A 811 3.38 18.97 -28.40
CA LEU A 811 4.19 18.74 -29.60
C LEU A 811 3.58 17.66 -30.52
N SER A 812 2.98 16.60 -29.97
CA SER A 812 2.30 15.59 -30.79
C SER A 812 1.03 16.10 -31.48
N GLU A 813 0.24 17.00 -30.87
CA GLU A 813 -0.90 17.66 -31.54
C GLU A 813 -0.51 18.54 -32.74
N HIS A 814 0.75 18.95 -32.82
CA HIS A 814 1.30 19.65 -34.00
C HIS A 814 1.72 18.66 -35.09
N ILE A 815 2.31 17.51 -34.74
CA ILE A 815 2.74 16.47 -35.69
C ILE A 815 1.55 15.73 -36.31
N ASP A 816 0.49 15.43 -35.54
CA ASP A 816 -0.76 14.83 -36.04
C ASP A 816 -1.42 15.68 -37.15
N ARG A 817 -1.12 16.99 -37.20
CA ARG A 817 -1.72 17.96 -38.14
C ARG A 817 -1.12 17.92 -39.54
N ASP A 818 0.09 17.39 -39.70
CA ASP A 818 0.84 17.31 -40.97
C ASP A 818 0.65 15.97 -41.72
N GLY A 819 -0.37 15.18 -41.35
CA GLY A 819 -0.89 14.10 -42.21
C GLY A 819 -0.21 12.73 -42.10
N GLY A 820 0.45 12.41 -40.99
CA GLY A 820 0.99 11.08 -40.72
C GLY A 820 -0.05 10.11 -40.15
N GLU A 821 -0.65 9.25 -40.98
CA GLU A 821 -1.51 8.14 -40.54
C GLU A 821 -0.69 6.99 -39.92
N ASP A 822 -0.22 7.12 -38.67
CA ASP A 822 0.13 6.00 -37.74
C ASP A 822 0.60 6.49 -36.34
N ASN A 823 -0.14 7.41 -35.71
CA ASN A 823 0.31 8.05 -34.46
C ASN A 823 0.11 7.21 -33.18
N ASN A 824 0.97 6.22 -33.00
CA ASN A 824 1.24 5.57 -31.70
C ASN A 824 2.40 6.24 -30.92
N MET A 825 3.13 7.21 -31.50
CA MET A 825 4.33 7.81 -30.86
C MET A 825 4.04 8.39 -29.46
N LEU A 826 2.94 9.15 -29.28
CA LEU A 826 2.56 9.66 -27.97
C LEU A 826 2.20 8.52 -27.01
N THR A 827 1.40 7.55 -27.45
CA THR A 827 0.97 6.41 -26.63
C THR A 827 2.14 5.51 -26.21
N ASP A 828 3.11 5.31 -27.09
CA ASP A 828 4.34 4.58 -26.84
C ASP A 828 5.26 5.36 -25.88
N PHE A 829 5.42 6.68 -26.07
CA PHE A 829 6.15 7.54 -25.13
C PHE A 829 5.51 7.54 -23.74
N LEU A 830 4.18 7.70 -23.66
CA LEU A 830 3.44 7.67 -22.39
C LEU A 830 3.60 6.32 -21.69
N ARG A 831 3.55 5.21 -22.44
CA ARG A 831 3.81 3.86 -21.90
C ARG A 831 5.24 3.72 -21.38
N ASP A 832 6.25 4.10 -22.17
CA ASP A 832 7.66 4.06 -21.78
C ASP A 832 7.96 4.97 -20.57
N PHE A 833 7.30 6.13 -20.48
CA PHE A 833 7.40 7.06 -19.36
C PHE A 833 6.75 6.46 -18.10
N GLN A 834 5.54 5.88 -18.24
CA GLN A 834 4.82 5.22 -17.16
C GLN A 834 5.54 3.95 -16.68
N GLU A 835 6.21 3.18 -17.55
CA GLU A 835 7.06 2.05 -17.17
C GLU A 835 8.30 2.51 -16.40
N LYS A 836 9.02 3.54 -16.88
CA LYS A 836 10.16 4.14 -16.15
C LYS A 836 9.74 4.68 -14.79
N MET A 837 8.63 5.41 -14.72
CA MET A 837 8.12 5.98 -13.47
C MET A 837 7.48 4.94 -12.54
N CYS A 838 6.98 3.80 -13.04
CA CYS A 838 6.56 2.70 -12.18
C CYS A 838 7.78 2.02 -11.52
N ILE A 839 8.90 1.89 -12.24
CA ILE A 839 10.19 1.41 -11.69
C ILE A 839 10.78 2.41 -10.68
N GLN A 840 10.59 3.71 -10.90
CA GLN A 840 11.06 4.78 -10.00
C GLN A 840 10.16 4.92 -8.76
N GLY A 841 8.84 4.81 -8.95
CA GLY A 841 7.81 4.83 -7.91
C GLY A 841 7.79 3.59 -7.02
N TYR A 842 8.21 2.43 -7.53
CA TYR A 842 8.50 1.27 -6.67
C TYR A 842 9.72 1.50 -5.77
N ARG A 843 10.71 2.30 -6.20
CA ARG A 843 11.88 2.64 -5.37
C ARG A 843 11.54 3.68 -4.29
N THR A 844 10.72 4.69 -4.61
CA THR A 844 10.27 5.64 -3.58
C THR A 844 9.27 5.00 -2.63
N ARG A 845 8.34 4.15 -3.10
CA ARG A 845 7.46 3.39 -2.20
C ARG A 845 8.19 2.34 -1.37
N GLN A 846 9.21 1.65 -1.90
CA GLN A 846 10.04 0.79 -1.05
C GLN A 846 10.80 1.58 0.02
N ASN A 847 11.16 2.85 -0.24
CA ASN A 847 11.75 3.72 0.78
C ASN A 847 10.71 4.30 1.77
N GLU A 848 9.44 4.51 1.36
CA GLU A 848 8.36 5.01 2.21
C GLU A 848 7.64 3.92 3.02
N ASP A 849 7.59 2.68 2.51
CA ASP A 849 7.09 1.50 3.21
C ASP A 849 8.14 0.95 4.19
N THR A 850 9.44 1.27 4.04
CA THR A 850 10.46 1.17 5.10
C THR A 850 10.49 2.42 5.99
N LEU A 851 9.36 3.12 6.14
CA LEU A 851 9.20 4.36 6.93
C LEU A 851 7.77 4.50 7.53
N ASN A 852 7.06 3.39 7.73
CA ASN A 852 5.74 3.31 8.38
C ASN A 852 5.58 2.05 9.24
#